data_AF-A0A2A7HZG3-F1
#
_entry.id   AF-A0A2A7HZG3-F1
#
_cell.length_a   1.000
_cell.length_b   1.000
_cell.length_c   1.000
_cell.angle_alpha   90.00
_cell.angle_beta   90.00
_cell.angle_gamma   90.00
#
_symmetry.space_group_name_H-M   'P 1'
#
loop_
_entity.id
_entity.type
_entity.pdbx_description
1 polymer ?
#
loop_
_entity_poly.entity_id
_entity_poly.type
_entity_poly.pdbx_seq_one_letter_code
_entity_poly.pdbx_strand_id
1 'polypeptide(L)'
;MEKLRLLTFQNIVDPLFNENVSFIYFPIEWLDIVEIHYKTFLLTSKLKRLNERLYDMFSDILFIQHNPYVLNENTPWIISKEPIIQEQLDYIFQSWYEVIHDWKPNKLIEPPKYEWHNDLISNLPVLHDNETYAKWVPALISHIFCECPVQMEDKIEEEIFFSPLRSQNICEAMSEPIKDEKTQDYFAYVYRFECITRAGENTPLLNVSVGIRRFYQGYNHPDIPLLLRRKRGMILISTPDSALNNKKLKFVKLKVQQATNGMKWIKLFRNLKDDFHIGGEVELDHILQYPKDYIIGTNITVLLPYNERIYKVQGTKIKSGIKVKDREYLFKEFQQKFSYFTLLPECKKVVTNNENELFPLIAPKGLETLTLEVWSDNILMEVEQALIDSEIVLAKIGEASYVLNADSPVLLKVVRFNIEKVLQNPYKMQYCQKYKTNLVDDVMKAVYATAGERSDATLALIAMENCDGREKIDPKQIVREGFARTKRISAFINLFIGQSVSRETIVNCILSLLEQKGFLKRSWNKISLPCTYVNLSIERISKFDFLPIFSKIQGREISYKLYGNTEWQTIDRLLLNVNKHNAFLPQPSKRNDLGALFKQYVSETLMGILQHAKERNEQIYFIVDANMRKYWIKELQNEKIDIDIVPEIVPNMKKVPNLNVIRINTDFDVPCYGMMECDDVTDGTGLYADQKGMYYSTGEYALHCSEILQRYILEILPLGVKTVERDYVVKMIHYMCCNSSMLLEKNIHMTYSMHMAKVIKSYMTDIDAREFKEFDDELDVDIMKIEKKDSIILL
;
A
#
# COMPACT_ATOMS: atom_id res chain seq x y z
N MET A 1 10.75 28.79 10.02
CA MET A 1 11.48 27.60 9.50
C MET A 1 10.45 26.51 9.35
N GLU A 2 10.24 26.01 8.13
CA GLU A 2 9.38 24.84 7.92
C GLU A 2 9.93 23.66 8.73
N LYS A 3 9.08 23.06 9.57
CA LYS A 3 9.38 21.87 10.34
C LYS A 3 8.36 20.80 9.99
N LEU A 4 8.74 19.53 10.14
CA LEU A 4 7.83 18.42 9.94
C LEU A 4 7.36 17.90 11.30
N ARG A 5 6.04 17.88 11.51
CA ARG A 5 5.42 17.29 12.69
C ARG A 5 5.00 15.85 12.38
N LEU A 6 5.63 14.87 13.03
CA LEU A 6 5.18 13.48 12.98
C LEU A 6 3.97 13.32 13.90
N LEU A 7 2.90 12.66 13.43
CA LEU A 7 1.66 12.41 14.16
C LEU A 7 1.78 11.11 14.98
N THR A 8 2.84 11.02 15.77
CA THR A 8 3.19 9.82 16.53
C THR A 8 3.56 10.19 17.96
N PHE A 9 3.08 9.39 18.91
CA PHE A 9 3.23 9.63 20.34
C PHE A 9 4.10 8.57 21.01
N GLN A 10 4.85 8.99 22.02
CA GLN A 10 5.62 8.15 22.94
C GLN A 10 4.99 8.15 24.34
N ASN A 11 5.49 7.28 25.23
CA ASN A 11 4.98 7.07 26.59
C ASN A 11 3.53 6.58 26.63
N ILE A 12 3.19 5.65 25.73
CA ILE A 12 1.80 5.26 25.49
C ILE A 12 1.31 4.11 26.38
N VAL A 13 2.23 3.38 27.03
CA VAL A 13 1.90 2.15 27.78
C VAL A 13 1.70 2.45 29.26
N ASP A 14 2.69 3.05 29.92
CA ASP A 14 2.66 3.29 31.37
C ASP A 14 1.38 4.00 31.86
N PRO A 15 0.85 5.03 31.17
CA PRO A 15 -0.40 5.66 31.59
C PRO A 15 -1.60 4.71 31.55
N LEU A 16 -1.61 3.75 30.62
CA LEU A 16 -2.70 2.80 30.43
C LEU A 16 -2.66 1.64 31.44
N PHE A 17 -1.55 1.42 32.15
CA PHE A 17 -1.49 0.36 33.17
C PHE A 17 -2.46 0.57 34.34
N ASN A 18 -2.91 1.80 34.55
CA ASN A 18 -3.90 2.14 35.57
C ASN A 18 -5.35 2.03 35.07
N GLU A 19 -5.57 1.58 33.84
CA GLU A 19 -6.92 1.36 33.33
C GLU A 19 -7.51 0.06 33.88
N ASN A 20 -8.77 0.13 34.29
CA ASN A 20 -9.55 -1.04 34.66
C ASN A 20 -10.04 -1.77 33.42
N VAL A 21 -9.91 -3.10 33.44
CA VAL A 21 -10.39 -4.01 32.40
C VAL A 21 -11.13 -5.18 33.03
N SER A 22 -12.02 -5.78 32.25
CA SER A 22 -12.73 -7.01 32.62
C SER A 22 -12.11 -8.20 31.91
N PHE A 23 -12.03 -9.34 32.58
CA PHE A 23 -11.52 -10.56 31.95
C PHE A 23 -12.17 -11.83 32.51
N ILE A 24 -12.09 -12.91 31.74
CA ILE A 24 -12.47 -14.26 32.16
C ILE A 24 -11.29 -15.22 32.02
N TYR A 25 -11.21 -16.23 32.87
CA TYR A 25 -10.23 -17.30 32.79
C TYR A 25 -10.60 -18.34 31.73
N PHE A 26 -9.61 -19.13 31.32
CA PHE A 26 -9.85 -20.25 30.42
C PHE A 26 -10.61 -21.39 31.15
N PRO A 27 -11.70 -21.95 30.57
CA PRO A 27 -12.48 -23.00 31.22
C PRO A 27 -11.65 -24.25 31.51
N ILE A 28 -11.71 -24.73 32.76
CA ILE A 28 -10.96 -25.91 33.19
C ILE A 28 -11.39 -27.17 32.42
N GLU A 29 -12.69 -27.26 32.09
CA GLU A 29 -13.28 -28.39 31.37
C GLU A 29 -12.77 -28.51 29.92
N TRP A 30 -12.15 -27.45 29.39
CA TRP A 30 -11.61 -27.42 28.04
C TRP A 30 -10.11 -27.71 27.97
N LEU A 31 -9.40 -27.72 29.12
CA LEU A 31 -7.95 -27.96 29.15
C LEU A 31 -7.60 -29.35 28.58
N ASP A 32 -8.29 -30.39 29.05
CA ASP A 32 -8.08 -31.77 28.58
C ASP A 32 -8.28 -31.90 27.06
N ILE A 33 -9.23 -31.14 26.50
CA ILE A 33 -9.58 -31.18 25.07
C ILE A 33 -8.47 -30.54 24.24
N VAL A 34 -7.90 -29.44 24.74
CA VAL A 34 -6.80 -28.73 24.08
C VAL A 34 -5.51 -29.57 24.10
N GLU A 35 -5.26 -30.30 25.19
CA GLU A 35 -4.10 -31.19 25.33
C GLU A 35 -4.15 -32.42 24.40
N ILE A 36 -5.34 -32.98 24.15
CA ILE A 36 -5.54 -34.17 23.30
C ILE A 36 -5.23 -33.88 21.81
N HIS A 37 -5.18 -32.61 21.41
CA HIS A 37 -4.99 -32.25 20.01
C HIS A 37 -3.55 -32.56 19.53
N TYR A 38 -3.37 -33.70 18.84
CA TYR A 38 -2.08 -34.26 18.36
C TYR A 38 -1.20 -33.32 17.49
N LYS A 39 -1.68 -32.14 17.14
CA LYS A 39 -0.96 -31.12 16.36
C LYS A 39 -1.20 -29.71 16.93
N THR A 40 -0.70 -29.46 18.14
CA THR A 40 -0.85 -28.19 18.87
C THR A 40 -0.48 -26.94 18.03
N PHE A 41 0.53 -27.05 17.15
CA PHE A 41 0.87 -25.95 16.21
C PHE A 41 -0.25 -25.63 15.21
N LEU A 42 -0.95 -26.64 14.70
CA LEU A 42 -2.08 -26.45 13.78
C LEU A 42 -3.25 -25.79 14.51
N LEU A 43 -3.54 -26.23 15.74
CA LEU A 43 -4.57 -25.64 16.59
C LEU A 43 -4.25 -24.17 16.90
N THR A 44 -3.02 -23.87 17.33
CA THR A 44 -2.55 -22.48 17.56
C THR A 44 -2.79 -21.60 16.33
N SER A 45 -2.46 -22.11 15.13
CA SER A 45 -2.69 -21.35 13.89
C SER A 45 -4.17 -21.17 13.55
N LYS A 46 -5.04 -22.12 13.90
CA LYS A 46 -6.49 -22.00 13.68
C LYS A 46 -7.12 -21.02 14.67
N LEU A 47 -6.76 -21.11 15.95
CA LEU A 47 -7.21 -20.21 17.00
C LEU A 47 -6.73 -18.78 16.77
N LYS A 48 -5.48 -18.59 16.32
CA LYS A 48 -4.99 -17.26 15.91
C LYS A 48 -5.89 -16.64 14.83
N ARG A 49 -6.22 -17.40 13.79
CA ARG A 49 -7.13 -16.94 12.70
C ARG A 49 -8.56 -16.73 13.17
N LEU A 50 -9.01 -17.46 14.18
CA LEU A 50 -10.31 -17.23 14.79
C LEU A 50 -10.28 -15.91 15.56
N ASN A 51 -9.29 -15.68 16.41
CA ASN A 51 -9.15 -14.44 17.18
C ASN A 51 -9.06 -13.21 16.27
N GLU A 52 -8.27 -13.28 15.19
CA GLU A 52 -8.23 -12.22 14.16
C GLU A 52 -9.63 -11.86 13.63
N ARG A 53 -10.54 -12.83 13.52
CA ARG A 53 -11.94 -12.59 13.11
C ARG A 53 -12.80 -12.06 14.26
N LEU A 54 -12.63 -12.59 15.47
CA LEU A 54 -13.37 -12.13 16.64
C LEU A 54 -13.05 -10.67 16.94
N TYR A 55 -11.80 -10.24 16.76
CA TYR A 55 -11.41 -8.83 16.83
C TYR A 55 -12.08 -7.97 15.75
N ASP A 56 -12.24 -8.46 14.51
CA ASP A 56 -12.97 -7.74 13.45
C ASP A 56 -14.46 -7.55 13.82
N MET A 57 -15.02 -8.45 14.65
CA MET A 57 -16.44 -8.50 15.00
C MET A 57 -16.79 -7.77 16.30
N PHE A 58 -15.93 -7.90 17.30
CA PHE A 58 -16.16 -7.40 18.66
C PHE A 58 -15.02 -6.44 19.02
N SER A 59 -15.26 -5.15 18.75
CA SER A 59 -14.26 -4.12 19.03
C SER A 59 -13.96 -3.99 20.52
N ASP A 60 -14.92 -4.30 21.40
CA ASP A 60 -14.81 -4.32 22.88
C ASP A 60 -13.71 -5.25 23.41
N ILE A 61 -13.30 -6.24 22.63
CA ILE A 61 -12.24 -7.18 23.00
C ILE A 61 -10.87 -6.53 22.81
N LEU A 62 -10.11 -6.45 23.89
CA LEU A 62 -8.73 -5.95 23.89
C LEU A 62 -7.75 -7.06 23.51
N PHE A 63 -7.89 -8.24 24.13
CA PHE A 63 -6.99 -9.37 23.95
C PHE A 63 -7.69 -10.72 24.15
N ILE A 64 -7.29 -11.71 23.37
CA ILE A 64 -7.67 -13.12 23.52
C ILE A 64 -6.39 -13.98 23.45
N GLN A 65 -6.12 -14.72 24.53
CA GLN A 65 -5.05 -15.71 24.57
C GLN A 65 -5.42 -16.89 23.66
N HIS A 66 -4.58 -17.19 22.66
CA HIS A 66 -4.80 -18.31 21.72
C HIS A 66 -3.74 -19.39 21.81
N ASN A 67 -2.66 -19.17 22.57
CA ASN A 67 -1.57 -20.12 22.62
C ASN A 67 -1.92 -21.27 23.58
N PRO A 68 -2.16 -22.50 23.08
CA PRO A 68 -2.49 -23.66 23.91
C PRO A 68 -1.45 -23.95 24.99
N TYR A 69 -0.18 -23.60 24.74
CA TYR A 69 0.91 -23.84 25.70
C TYR A 69 0.89 -22.91 26.92
N VAL A 70 0.07 -21.86 26.89
CA VAL A 70 -0.02 -20.84 27.96
C VAL A 70 -1.39 -20.89 28.65
N LEU A 71 -2.40 -21.52 28.03
CA LEU A 71 -3.73 -21.66 28.60
C LEU A 71 -3.69 -22.63 29.79
N ASN A 72 -4.18 -22.17 30.94
CA ASN A 72 -4.43 -22.94 32.15
C ASN A 72 -5.59 -22.26 32.91
N GLU A 73 -6.05 -22.88 34.00
CA GLU A 73 -7.18 -22.41 34.82
C GLU A 73 -7.03 -20.96 35.35
N ASN A 74 -5.80 -20.45 35.49
CA ASN A 74 -5.49 -19.13 36.05
C ASN A 74 -4.95 -18.15 35.00
N THR A 75 -4.96 -18.52 33.71
CA THR A 75 -4.53 -17.62 32.63
C THR A 75 -5.73 -16.81 32.15
N PRO A 76 -5.71 -15.46 32.24
CA PRO A 76 -6.72 -14.63 31.60
C PRO A 76 -6.84 -14.96 30.13
N TRP A 77 -8.04 -15.33 29.70
CA TRP A 77 -8.30 -15.82 28.35
C TRP A 77 -8.82 -14.71 27.45
N ILE A 78 -9.98 -14.13 27.80
CA ILE A 78 -10.58 -13.02 27.07
C ILE A 78 -10.52 -11.79 27.99
N ILE A 79 -9.99 -10.70 27.47
CA ILE A 79 -9.85 -9.41 28.15
C ILE A 79 -10.54 -8.35 27.30
N SER A 80 -11.43 -7.59 27.91
CA SER A 80 -12.24 -6.53 27.29
C SER A 80 -12.27 -5.29 28.19
N LYS A 81 -12.64 -4.14 27.63
CA LYS A 81 -12.79 -2.91 28.43
C LYS A 81 -13.93 -3.05 29.45
N GLU A 82 -15.04 -3.64 29.02
CA GLU A 82 -16.21 -3.95 29.85
C GLU A 82 -16.64 -5.41 29.61
N PRO A 83 -17.44 -6.01 30.50
CA PRO A 83 -17.99 -7.35 30.28
C PRO A 83 -18.77 -7.44 28.98
N ILE A 84 -18.45 -8.45 28.17
CA ILE A 84 -19.15 -8.72 26.91
C ILE A 84 -20.54 -9.29 27.22
N ILE A 85 -21.56 -8.86 26.48
CA ILE A 85 -22.92 -9.38 26.63
C ILE A 85 -22.99 -10.89 26.34
N GLN A 86 -23.93 -11.57 26.99
CA GLN A 86 -23.99 -13.02 27.03
C GLN A 86 -24.01 -13.68 25.66
N GLU A 87 -24.84 -13.16 24.76
CA GLU A 87 -25.09 -13.75 23.44
C GLU A 87 -23.82 -13.71 22.58
N GLN A 88 -23.05 -12.62 22.69
CA GLN A 88 -21.76 -12.48 22.00
C GLN A 88 -20.71 -13.42 22.60
N LEU A 89 -20.71 -13.57 23.92
CA LEU A 89 -19.80 -14.48 24.61
C LEU A 89 -20.09 -15.95 24.27
N ASP A 90 -21.37 -16.34 24.21
CA ASP A 90 -21.80 -17.67 23.78
C ASP A 90 -21.37 -17.97 22.34
N TYR A 91 -21.44 -16.99 21.43
CA TYR A 91 -20.91 -17.12 20.08
C TYR A 91 -19.39 -17.34 20.07
N ILE A 92 -18.64 -16.60 20.89
CA ILE A 92 -17.19 -16.76 21.02
C ILE A 92 -16.87 -18.17 21.51
N PHE A 93 -17.56 -18.65 22.55
CA PHE A 93 -17.40 -20.00 23.07
C PHE A 93 -17.71 -21.06 22.02
N GLN A 94 -18.86 -20.96 21.34
CA GLN A 94 -19.23 -21.88 20.27
C GLN A 94 -18.16 -21.91 19.15
N SER A 95 -17.68 -20.74 18.73
CA SER A 95 -16.68 -20.63 17.66
C SER A 95 -15.34 -21.26 18.06
N TRP A 96 -14.91 -21.07 19.31
CA TRP A 96 -13.72 -21.70 19.85
C TRP A 96 -13.89 -23.22 19.97
N TYR A 97 -15.04 -23.66 20.47
CA TYR A 97 -15.38 -25.08 20.61
C TYR A 97 -15.32 -25.81 19.26
N GLU A 98 -15.88 -25.23 18.20
CA GLU A 98 -15.83 -25.79 16.84
C GLU A 98 -14.39 -25.96 16.32
N VAL A 99 -13.52 -24.98 16.60
CA VAL A 99 -12.11 -25.02 16.17
C VAL A 99 -11.31 -26.06 16.96
N ILE A 100 -11.55 -26.17 18.26
CA ILE A 100 -10.87 -27.15 19.13
C ILE A 100 -11.27 -28.58 18.74
N HIS A 101 -12.55 -28.81 18.43
CA HIS A 101 -13.05 -30.17 18.22
C HIS A 101 -12.85 -30.72 16.81
N ASP A 102 -12.65 -29.85 15.80
CA ASP A 102 -12.33 -30.13 14.39
C ASP A 102 -13.25 -31.14 13.63
N TRP A 103 -13.98 -32.05 14.30
CA TRP A 103 -14.66 -33.27 13.82
C TRP A 103 -15.76 -33.78 14.78
N LYS A 104 -16.77 -32.94 15.10
CA LYS A 104 -17.92 -33.21 16.00
C LYS A 104 -17.57 -33.31 17.50
N PRO A 105 -18.40 -32.76 18.42
CA PRO A 105 -19.70 -32.13 18.18
C PRO A 105 -19.59 -30.74 17.56
N ASN A 106 -20.56 -30.36 16.74
CA ASN A 106 -20.60 -29.05 16.06
C ASN A 106 -21.44 -28.04 16.85
N LYS A 107 -21.84 -28.38 18.08
CA LYS A 107 -22.70 -27.55 18.91
C LYS A 107 -22.34 -27.75 20.37
N LEU A 108 -21.98 -26.67 21.03
CA LEU A 108 -21.82 -26.57 22.47
C LEU A 108 -23.20 -26.80 23.10
N ILE A 109 -23.33 -27.85 23.91
CA ILE A 109 -24.62 -28.23 24.52
C ILE A 109 -24.94 -27.28 25.67
N GLU A 110 -23.94 -26.97 26.49
CA GLU A 110 -23.99 -25.99 27.57
C GLU A 110 -22.70 -25.15 27.54
N PRO A 111 -22.79 -23.81 27.70
CA PRO A 111 -21.61 -22.98 27.82
C PRO A 111 -20.81 -23.35 29.09
N PRO A 112 -19.47 -23.21 29.08
CA PRO A 112 -18.65 -23.40 30.27
C PRO A 112 -19.08 -22.45 31.38
N LYS A 113 -18.78 -22.80 32.64
CA LYS A 113 -18.93 -21.85 33.74
C LYS A 113 -17.85 -20.78 33.64
N TYR A 114 -18.22 -19.52 33.77
CA TYR A 114 -17.29 -18.39 33.80
C TYR A 114 -17.76 -17.35 34.81
N GLU A 115 -16.81 -16.53 35.25
CA GLU A 115 -17.04 -15.35 36.07
C GLU A 115 -16.22 -14.21 35.49
N TRP A 116 -16.82 -13.02 35.41
CA TRP A 116 -16.10 -11.81 35.03
C TRP A 116 -15.33 -11.28 36.23
N HIS A 117 -14.02 -11.18 36.07
CA HIS A 117 -13.13 -10.52 37.01
C HIS A 117 -12.81 -9.11 36.51
N ASN A 118 -12.48 -8.21 37.43
CA ASN A 118 -12.03 -6.86 37.11
C ASN A 118 -10.71 -6.60 37.81
N ASP A 119 -9.75 -6.05 37.08
CA ASP A 119 -8.47 -5.65 37.63
C ASP A 119 -7.81 -4.56 36.76
N LEU A 120 -6.72 -4.00 37.27
CA LEU A 120 -5.86 -3.08 36.54
C LEU A 120 -5.01 -3.85 35.53
N ILE A 121 -4.72 -3.23 34.38
CA ILE A 121 -3.79 -3.80 33.39
C ILE A 121 -2.41 -4.07 34.01
N SER A 122 -1.96 -3.27 34.98
CA SER A 122 -0.72 -3.50 35.73
C SER A 122 -0.66 -4.87 36.42
N ASN A 123 -1.80 -5.48 36.72
CA ASN A 123 -1.90 -6.76 37.41
C ASN A 123 -2.07 -7.96 36.46
N LEU A 124 -2.02 -7.72 35.14
CA LEU A 124 -2.20 -8.73 34.10
C LEU A 124 -0.91 -8.93 33.28
N PRO A 125 0.04 -9.77 33.73
CA PRO A 125 1.33 -10.00 33.07
C PRO A 125 1.23 -10.45 31.61
N VAL A 126 0.11 -11.07 31.23
CA VAL A 126 -0.17 -11.52 29.86
C VAL A 126 -0.25 -10.36 28.85
N LEU A 127 -0.36 -9.12 29.32
CA LEU A 127 -0.44 -7.90 28.51
C LEU A 127 0.88 -7.10 28.45
N HIS A 128 1.96 -7.56 29.09
CA HIS A 128 3.17 -6.75 29.35
C HIS A 128 4.31 -6.98 28.35
N ASP A 129 4.06 -7.68 27.24
CA ASP A 129 5.06 -7.90 26.20
C ASP A 129 4.81 -7.03 24.96
N ASN A 130 5.87 -6.76 24.19
CA ASN A 130 5.80 -5.91 23.01
C ASN A 130 4.86 -6.45 21.91
N GLU A 131 4.68 -7.78 21.82
CA GLU A 131 3.76 -8.36 20.82
C GLU A 131 2.29 -8.15 21.22
N THR A 132 2.00 -8.10 22.52
CA THR A 132 0.66 -7.84 23.03
C THR A 132 0.32 -6.35 23.05
N TYR A 133 1.28 -5.44 23.27
CA TYR A 133 1.07 -3.99 23.12
C TYR A 133 0.51 -3.62 21.74
N ALA A 134 0.99 -4.28 20.68
CA ALA A 134 0.49 -4.06 19.33
C ALA A 134 -1.00 -4.39 19.14
N LYS A 135 -1.59 -5.18 20.06
CA LYS A 135 -2.98 -5.65 19.99
C LYS A 135 -3.90 -4.85 20.91
N TRP A 136 -3.53 -4.66 22.17
CA TRP A 136 -4.46 -4.11 23.17
C TRP A 136 -4.37 -2.58 23.31
N VAL A 137 -3.18 -1.98 23.16
CA VAL A 137 -2.99 -0.51 23.30
C VAL A 137 -3.86 0.28 22.32
N PRO A 138 -3.81 0.03 20.98
CA PRO A 138 -4.65 0.79 20.05
C PRO A 138 -6.15 0.49 20.24
N ALA A 139 -6.50 -0.72 20.69
CA ALA A 139 -7.90 -1.09 20.97
C ALA A 139 -8.44 -0.30 22.16
N LEU A 140 -7.70 -0.27 23.27
CA LEU A 140 -8.08 0.46 24.48
C LEU A 140 -8.17 1.97 24.22
N ILE A 141 -7.21 2.54 23.49
CA ILE A 141 -7.23 3.95 23.11
C ILE A 141 -8.47 4.26 22.26
N SER A 142 -8.85 3.39 21.31
CA SER A 142 -10.07 3.58 20.52
C SER A 142 -11.31 3.61 21.41
N HIS A 143 -11.41 2.72 22.41
CA HIS A 143 -12.51 2.72 23.38
C HIS A 143 -12.57 4.00 24.19
N ILE A 144 -11.48 4.35 24.88
CA ILE A 144 -11.38 5.56 25.70
C ILE A 144 -11.71 6.80 24.85
N PHE A 145 -11.22 6.86 23.61
CA PHE A 145 -11.53 7.95 22.69
C PHE A 145 -13.04 8.03 22.39
N CYS A 146 -13.71 6.90 22.21
CA CYS A 146 -15.14 6.84 21.90
C CYS A 146 -16.07 7.12 23.10
N GLU A 147 -15.58 7.15 24.34
CA GLU A 147 -16.41 7.36 25.55
C GLU A 147 -17.10 8.73 25.61
N CYS A 148 -16.51 9.77 24.99
CA CYS A 148 -17.08 11.12 24.97
C CYS A 148 -17.16 11.63 23.53
N PRO A 149 -18.20 12.41 23.18
CA PRO A 149 -18.29 13.04 21.87
C PRO A 149 -17.20 14.09 21.65
N VAL A 150 -16.91 14.39 20.39
CA VAL A 150 -16.06 15.50 19.99
C VAL A 150 -16.94 16.67 19.58
N GLN A 151 -16.67 17.86 20.13
CA GLN A 151 -17.32 19.10 19.70
C GLN A 151 -16.43 19.78 18.65
N MET A 152 -16.98 20.31 17.56
CA MET A 152 -16.22 21.04 16.53
C MET A 152 -16.57 22.54 16.57
N GLU A 153 -15.56 23.42 16.70
CA GLU A 153 -15.75 24.88 16.82
C GLU A 153 -16.59 25.51 15.68
N ASP A 154 -16.43 25.05 14.43
CA ASP A 154 -17.12 25.60 13.25
C ASP A 154 -18.53 25.01 13.02
N LYS A 155 -18.95 24.00 13.82
CA LYS A 155 -20.27 23.34 13.73
C LYS A 155 -20.96 23.49 15.09
N ILE A 156 -21.44 24.71 15.33
CA ILE A 156 -21.78 25.28 16.65
C ILE A 156 -22.77 24.46 17.53
N GLU A 157 -23.37 23.34 17.08
CA GLU A 157 -24.30 22.56 17.91
C GLU A 157 -24.23 21.01 17.79
N GLU A 158 -23.30 20.41 17.04
CA GLU A 158 -23.29 18.95 16.84
C GLU A 158 -22.16 18.23 17.60
N GLU A 159 -22.52 17.57 18.71
CA GLU A 159 -21.69 16.53 19.35
C GLU A 159 -21.48 15.37 18.37
N ILE A 160 -20.22 15.13 17.97
CA ILE A 160 -19.88 14.03 17.07
C ILE A 160 -19.54 12.80 17.90
N PHE A 161 -20.39 11.77 17.82
CA PHE A 161 -20.16 10.48 18.45
C PHE A 161 -19.30 9.59 17.57
N PHE A 162 -18.39 8.86 18.21
CA PHE A 162 -17.49 7.90 17.57
C PHE A 162 -17.72 6.50 18.10
N SER A 163 -17.58 5.51 17.22
CA SER A 163 -17.69 4.10 17.54
C SER A 163 -16.41 3.34 17.18
N PRO A 164 -15.96 2.42 18.07
CA PRO A 164 -14.73 1.70 17.88
C PRO A 164 -14.94 0.61 16.81
N LEU A 165 -14.05 0.59 15.83
CA LEU A 165 -13.92 -0.45 14.83
C LEU A 165 -12.54 -1.07 14.94
N ARG A 166 -12.41 -2.34 14.55
CA ARG A 166 -11.14 -3.05 14.59
C ARG A 166 -10.97 -3.90 13.35
N SER A 167 -9.74 -3.94 12.85
CA SER A 167 -9.33 -4.79 11.74
C SER A 167 -7.94 -5.32 12.06
N GLN A 168 -7.87 -6.54 12.61
CA GLN A 168 -6.63 -7.11 13.17
C GLN A 168 -5.97 -6.22 14.25
N ASN A 169 -4.81 -5.64 13.95
CA ASN A 169 -4.04 -4.76 14.84
C ASN A 169 -4.29 -3.27 14.58
N ILE A 170 -5.10 -2.95 13.57
CA ILE A 170 -5.52 -1.59 13.26
C ILE A 170 -6.83 -1.34 14.00
N CYS A 171 -6.85 -0.35 14.89
CA CYS A 171 -8.05 0.06 15.58
C CYS A 171 -8.47 1.44 15.09
N GLU A 172 -9.77 1.64 14.92
CA GLU A 172 -10.34 2.87 14.40
C GLU A 172 -11.40 3.39 15.35
N ALA A 173 -11.58 4.70 15.39
CA ALA A 173 -12.78 5.34 15.91
C ALA A 173 -13.45 6.06 14.74
N MET A 174 -14.61 5.56 14.32
CA MET A 174 -15.37 6.10 13.19
C MET A 174 -16.56 6.89 13.71
N SER A 175 -16.75 8.11 13.21
CA SER A 175 -17.93 8.91 13.54
C SER A 175 -19.20 8.30 12.95
N GLU A 176 -20.36 8.73 13.45
CA GLU A 176 -21.61 8.56 12.71
C GLU A 176 -21.54 9.27 11.33
N PRO A 177 -22.35 8.86 10.34
CA PRO A 177 -22.34 9.48 9.02
C PRO A 177 -22.75 10.96 9.09
N ILE A 178 -21.87 11.83 8.63
CA ILE A 178 -22.04 13.27 8.54
C ILE A 178 -22.37 13.64 7.10
N LYS A 179 -23.34 14.54 6.93
CA LYS A 179 -23.73 15.07 5.63
C LYS A 179 -22.84 16.26 5.25
N ASP A 180 -22.16 16.18 4.11
CA ASP A 180 -21.42 17.32 3.55
C ASP A 180 -22.40 18.40 3.06
N GLU A 181 -22.23 19.63 3.53
CA GLU A 181 -23.12 20.74 3.21
C GLU A 181 -23.13 21.09 1.72
N LYS A 182 -21.99 20.94 1.03
CA LYS A 182 -21.83 21.35 -0.37
C LYS A 182 -22.25 20.26 -1.34
N THR A 183 -21.80 19.03 -1.14
CA THR A 183 -22.11 17.92 -2.05
C THR A 183 -23.41 17.20 -1.70
N GLN A 184 -23.91 17.36 -0.46
CA GLN A 184 -25.04 16.61 0.10
C GLN A 184 -24.79 15.09 0.18
N ASP A 185 -23.51 14.69 0.12
CA ASP A 185 -23.05 13.32 0.30
C ASP A 185 -22.66 13.06 1.75
N TYR A 186 -22.82 11.83 2.21
CA TYR A 186 -22.44 11.35 3.52
C TYR A 186 -20.99 10.82 3.57
N PHE A 187 -20.29 11.14 4.66
CA PHE A 187 -18.97 10.62 5.00
C PHE A 187 -18.86 10.41 6.52
N ALA A 188 -17.82 9.75 7.01
CA ALA A 188 -17.51 9.70 8.45
C ALA A 188 -16.08 10.15 8.69
N TYR A 189 -15.83 10.88 9.77
CA TYR A 189 -14.46 11.09 10.25
C TYR A 189 -13.94 9.79 10.86
N VAL A 190 -12.67 9.49 10.63
CA VAL A 190 -12.04 8.29 11.18
C VAL A 190 -10.70 8.66 11.80
N TYR A 191 -10.53 8.30 13.07
CA TYR A 191 -9.22 8.16 13.69
C TYR A 191 -8.77 6.72 13.50
N ARG A 192 -7.51 6.53 13.18
CA ARG A 192 -6.86 5.23 13.09
C ARG A 192 -5.64 5.21 14.00
N PHE A 193 -5.61 4.20 14.86
CA PHE A 193 -4.63 3.99 15.91
C PHE A 193 -3.84 2.72 15.59
N GLU A 194 -2.52 2.88 15.48
CA GLU A 194 -1.60 1.77 15.22
C GLU A 194 -0.42 1.87 16.18
N CYS A 195 -0.13 0.78 16.88
CA CYS A 195 1.05 0.68 17.71
C CYS A 195 2.23 0.20 16.85
N ILE A 196 3.25 1.05 16.72
CA ILE A 196 4.41 0.88 15.86
C ILE A 196 5.69 0.89 16.68
N THR A 197 6.79 0.45 16.07
CA THR A 197 8.15 0.63 16.59
C THR A 197 8.99 1.25 15.50
N ARG A 198 9.99 2.07 15.87
CA ARG A 198 10.92 2.67 14.91
C ARG A 198 12.25 1.91 14.91
N ALA A 199 12.99 1.99 13.82
CA ALA A 199 14.30 1.35 13.74
C ALA A 199 15.26 1.93 14.79
N GLY A 200 15.92 1.06 15.57
CA GLY A 200 16.76 1.51 16.70
C GLY A 200 15.98 1.90 17.96
N GLU A 201 14.64 1.79 17.94
CA GLU A 201 13.78 2.07 19.08
C GLU A 201 12.89 0.85 19.38
N ASN A 202 13.13 0.20 20.51
CA ASN A 202 12.31 -0.93 20.99
C ASN A 202 11.12 -0.52 21.85
N THR A 203 10.82 0.77 21.87
CA THR A 203 9.68 1.32 22.62
C THR A 203 8.45 1.40 21.73
N PRO A 204 7.27 0.96 22.20
CA PRO A 204 6.02 1.11 21.47
C PRO A 204 5.66 2.59 21.33
N LEU A 205 5.25 2.97 20.12
CA LEU A 205 4.79 4.30 19.75
C LEU A 205 3.39 4.22 19.14
N LEU A 206 2.58 5.25 19.33
CA LEU A 206 1.23 5.29 18.79
C LEU A 206 1.22 6.20 17.58
N ASN A 207 1.04 5.62 16.39
CA ASN A 207 0.75 6.36 15.19
C ASN A 207 -0.74 6.69 15.16
N VAL A 208 -1.07 7.97 14.98
CA VAL A 208 -2.44 8.47 14.91
C VAL A 208 -2.65 9.11 13.56
N SER A 209 -3.56 8.54 12.77
CA SER A 209 -3.98 9.12 11.49
C SER A 209 -5.45 9.51 11.53
N VAL A 210 -5.77 10.63 10.90
CA VAL A 210 -7.12 11.19 10.85
C VAL A 210 -7.47 11.42 9.39
N GLY A 211 -8.62 10.88 8.97
CA GLY A 211 -9.11 10.99 7.62
C GLY A 211 -10.63 10.94 7.57
N ILE A 212 -11.15 10.75 6.35
CA ILE A 212 -12.57 10.47 6.15
C ILE A 212 -12.75 9.09 5.52
N ARG A 213 -13.87 8.45 5.85
CA ARG A 213 -14.38 7.25 5.19
C ARG A 213 -15.62 7.65 4.40
N ARG A 214 -15.63 7.29 3.13
CA ARG A 214 -16.75 7.59 2.22
C ARG A 214 -17.62 6.37 2.01
N PHE A 215 -18.86 6.59 1.60
CA PHE A 215 -19.83 5.53 1.37
C PHE A 215 -20.40 5.61 -0.04
N TYR A 216 -20.75 4.45 -0.62
CA TYR A 216 -21.60 4.43 -1.82
C TYR A 216 -22.97 4.99 -1.49
N GLN A 217 -23.47 5.90 -2.33
CA GLN A 217 -24.71 6.66 -2.08
C GLN A 217 -25.63 6.78 -3.29
N GLY A 218 -25.15 6.42 -4.48
CA GLY A 218 -25.95 6.46 -5.71
C GLY A 218 -25.53 5.36 -6.66
N TYR A 219 -26.46 4.96 -7.52
CA TYR A 219 -26.29 3.88 -8.49
C TYR A 219 -26.53 4.42 -9.90
N ASN A 220 -25.48 4.49 -10.72
CA ASN A 220 -25.55 5.06 -12.08
C ASN A 220 -25.35 4.03 -13.21
N HIS A 221 -25.33 2.72 -12.94
CA HIS A 221 -25.03 1.73 -14.00
C HIS A 221 -25.96 0.52 -13.92
N PRO A 222 -26.63 0.06 -14.99
CA PRO A 222 -27.65 -1.01 -14.95
C PRO A 222 -27.18 -2.44 -14.56
N ASP A 223 -25.90 -2.67 -14.22
CA ASP A 223 -25.31 -4.01 -14.03
C ASP A 223 -24.73 -4.22 -12.62
N ILE A 224 -25.58 -4.60 -11.67
CA ILE A 224 -25.25 -4.99 -10.28
C ILE A 224 -24.09 -6.01 -10.20
N PRO A 225 -23.97 -7.02 -11.10
CA PRO A 225 -22.89 -8.01 -11.03
C PRO A 225 -21.47 -7.47 -11.30
N LEU A 226 -21.31 -6.24 -11.81
CA LEU A 226 -19.98 -5.67 -12.07
C LEU A 226 -19.32 -5.09 -10.80
N LEU A 227 -20.09 -4.92 -9.72
CA LEU A 227 -19.67 -4.21 -8.50
C LEU A 227 -18.62 -4.92 -7.66
N LEU A 228 -18.50 -6.25 -7.72
CA LEU A 228 -17.54 -6.98 -6.86
C LEU A 228 -16.43 -7.69 -7.63
N ARG A 229 -16.48 -7.86 -8.96
CA ARG A 229 -15.48 -8.60 -9.76
C ARG A 229 -15.00 -9.93 -9.10
N ARG A 230 -15.90 -10.70 -8.48
CA ARG A 230 -15.60 -11.90 -7.65
C ARG A 230 -14.73 -11.67 -6.40
N LYS A 231 -14.44 -10.42 -6.03
CA LYS A 231 -13.85 -10.01 -4.75
C LYS A 231 -14.91 -10.02 -3.65
N ARG A 232 -14.42 -10.01 -2.42
CA ARG A 232 -15.27 -9.82 -1.24
C ARG A 232 -15.58 -8.32 -1.13
N GLY A 233 -16.76 -7.97 -0.61
CA GLY A 233 -17.20 -6.62 -0.25
C GLY A 233 -17.25 -6.46 1.28
N MET A 234 -17.10 -5.24 1.79
CA MET A 234 -17.21 -4.92 3.21
C MET A 234 -18.49 -4.12 3.43
N ILE A 235 -19.21 -4.41 4.50
CA ILE A 235 -20.40 -3.68 4.92
C ILE A 235 -20.27 -3.39 6.42
N LEU A 236 -20.57 -2.17 6.83
CA LEU A 236 -20.71 -1.80 8.24
C LEU A 236 -22.21 -1.76 8.57
N ILE A 237 -22.62 -2.41 9.65
CA ILE A 237 -24.01 -2.41 10.09
C ILE A 237 -24.09 -1.91 11.52
N SER A 238 -25.04 -1.00 11.78
CA SER A 238 -25.31 -0.55 13.13
C SER A 238 -25.96 -1.65 13.98
N THR A 239 -25.51 -1.82 15.21
CA THR A 239 -26.15 -2.68 16.20
C THR A 239 -26.87 -1.81 17.24
N PRO A 240 -28.07 -2.20 17.70
CA PRO A 240 -28.75 -1.50 18.79
C PRO A 240 -27.91 -1.62 20.07
N ASP A 241 -27.61 -0.50 20.71
CA ASP A 241 -26.92 -0.50 22.01
C ASP A 241 -27.97 -0.72 23.11
N SER A 242 -27.95 -1.89 23.74
CA SER A 242 -28.93 -2.27 24.77
C SER A 242 -28.60 -1.70 26.16
N ALA A 243 -27.42 -1.10 26.36
CA ALA A 243 -26.91 -0.77 27.69
C ALA A 243 -27.13 0.70 28.12
N LEU A 244 -27.44 1.64 27.23
CA LEU A 244 -27.58 3.06 27.60
C LEU A 244 -28.69 3.74 26.81
N ASN A 245 -29.38 4.67 27.47
CA ASN A 245 -30.40 5.58 26.91
C ASN A 245 -29.80 6.61 25.91
N ASN A 246 -28.72 6.26 25.20
CA ASN A 246 -27.89 7.16 24.43
C ASN A 246 -28.13 6.98 22.93
N LYS A 247 -28.14 8.11 22.22
CA LYS A 247 -28.31 8.26 20.77
C LYS A 247 -27.17 7.66 19.92
N LYS A 248 -26.30 6.80 20.47
CA LYS A 248 -25.02 6.41 19.88
C LYS A 248 -25.11 5.08 19.12
N LEU A 249 -24.73 5.08 17.84
CA LEU A 249 -24.72 3.89 16.99
C LEU A 249 -23.38 3.14 17.07
N LYS A 250 -23.38 1.88 17.53
CA LYS A 250 -22.23 0.96 17.38
C LYS A 250 -22.26 0.29 16.02
N PHE A 251 -21.10 0.04 15.40
CA PHE A 251 -21.00 -0.58 14.08
C PHE A 251 -20.19 -1.89 14.12
N VAL A 252 -20.63 -2.88 13.34
CA VAL A 252 -19.93 -4.17 13.14
C VAL A 252 -19.52 -4.33 11.69
N LYS A 253 -18.30 -4.85 11.45
CA LYS A 253 -17.74 -5.08 10.11
C LYS A 253 -18.10 -6.48 9.60
N LEU A 254 -18.94 -6.54 8.58
CA LEU A 254 -19.37 -7.78 7.93
C LEU A 254 -18.86 -7.86 6.48
N LYS A 255 -18.80 -9.08 5.94
CA LYS A 255 -18.23 -9.35 4.62
C LYS A 255 -19.21 -10.07 3.69
N VAL A 256 -19.34 -9.54 2.48
CA VAL A 256 -20.17 -10.07 1.39
C VAL A 256 -19.31 -10.54 0.23
N GLN A 257 -19.92 -11.28 -0.70
CA GLN A 257 -19.28 -11.70 -1.94
C GLN A 257 -20.30 -11.78 -3.06
N GLN A 258 -19.81 -11.74 -4.30
CA GLN A 258 -20.65 -11.89 -5.47
C GLN A 258 -21.36 -13.26 -5.52
N ALA A 259 -22.63 -13.25 -5.91
CA ALA A 259 -23.43 -14.43 -6.25
C ALA A 259 -23.78 -14.41 -7.76
N THR A 260 -24.41 -15.49 -8.25
CA THR A 260 -24.85 -15.58 -9.66
C THR A 260 -25.84 -14.46 -10.00
N ASN A 261 -26.74 -14.15 -9.06
CA ASN A 261 -27.65 -13.01 -9.08
C ASN A 261 -27.37 -12.22 -7.79
N GLY A 262 -26.91 -10.98 -7.90
CA GLY A 262 -26.74 -10.09 -6.75
C GLY A 262 -25.56 -10.41 -5.81
N MET A 263 -25.77 -10.15 -4.52
CA MET A 263 -24.78 -10.36 -3.45
C MET A 263 -25.22 -11.41 -2.43
N LYS A 264 -24.23 -12.05 -1.78
CA LYS A 264 -24.50 -12.93 -0.63
C LYS A 264 -23.48 -12.74 0.49
N TRP A 265 -23.91 -12.98 1.71
CA TRP A 265 -23.03 -13.15 2.85
C TRP A 265 -22.03 -14.28 2.58
N ILE A 266 -20.76 -14.03 2.89
CA ILE A 266 -19.76 -15.09 2.97
C ILE A 266 -20.25 -16.10 4.02
N LYS A 267 -20.04 -17.41 3.77
CA LYS A 267 -20.60 -18.50 4.60
C LYS A 267 -20.46 -18.29 6.10
N LEU A 268 -19.32 -17.73 6.54
CA LEU A 268 -18.97 -17.49 7.93
C LEU A 268 -19.79 -16.35 8.59
N PHE A 269 -20.28 -15.38 7.82
CA PHE A 269 -21.05 -14.23 8.32
C PHE A 269 -22.57 -14.43 8.23
N ARG A 270 -23.03 -15.59 7.73
CA ARG A 270 -24.46 -15.85 7.51
C ARG A 270 -25.28 -15.91 8.79
N ASN A 271 -24.72 -16.53 9.83
CA ASN A 271 -25.41 -16.74 11.12
C ASN A 271 -25.21 -15.54 12.06
N LEU A 272 -24.10 -14.81 11.88
CA LEU A 272 -23.75 -13.61 12.65
C LEU A 272 -24.84 -12.54 12.67
N LYS A 273 -25.56 -12.37 11.55
CA LYS A 273 -26.64 -11.37 11.47
C LYS A 273 -27.72 -11.61 12.53
N ASP A 274 -27.96 -12.88 12.83
CA ASP A 274 -28.95 -13.33 13.80
C ASP A 274 -28.39 -13.17 15.23
N ASP A 275 -27.09 -13.43 15.44
CA ASP A 275 -26.39 -13.29 16.73
C ASP A 275 -26.29 -11.83 17.20
N PHE A 276 -26.11 -10.88 16.29
CA PHE A 276 -26.06 -9.44 16.59
C PHE A 276 -27.44 -8.77 16.73
N HIS A 277 -28.53 -9.54 16.68
CA HIS A 277 -29.90 -9.02 16.74
C HIS A 277 -30.12 -7.83 15.79
N ILE A 278 -29.53 -7.89 14.60
CA ILE A 278 -29.65 -6.83 13.59
C ILE A 278 -31.14 -6.79 13.20
N GLY A 279 -31.88 -5.82 13.74
CA GLY A 279 -33.34 -5.79 13.70
C GLY A 279 -33.93 -5.46 12.32
N GLY A 280 -34.26 -6.49 11.53
CA GLY A 280 -34.90 -6.35 10.21
C GLY A 280 -34.23 -7.22 9.14
N GLU A 281 -34.92 -7.47 8.02
CA GLU A 281 -34.31 -8.17 6.88
C GLU A 281 -33.35 -7.23 6.14
N VAL A 282 -32.05 -7.41 6.36
CA VAL A 282 -30.98 -6.74 5.59
C VAL A 282 -30.92 -7.40 4.20
N GLU A 283 -31.72 -6.89 3.27
CA GLU A 283 -31.73 -7.32 1.87
C GLU A 283 -30.54 -6.73 1.11
N LEU A 284 -29.49 -7.54 0.91
CA LEU A 284 -28.25 -7.12 0.23
C LEU A 284 -28.47 -6.51 -1.16
N ASP A 285 -29.44 -7.02 -1.92
CA ASP A 285 -29.73 -6.54 -3.26
C ASP A 285 -30.46 -5.18 -3.24
N HIS A 286 -31.28 -4.92 -2.22
CA HIS A 286 -31.96 -3.63 -2.03
C HIS A 286 -30.97 -2.55 -1.57
N ILE A 287 -30.06 -2.88 -0.65
CA ILE A 287 -28.99 -1.97 -0.17
C ILE A 287 -28.12 -1.47 -1.32
N LEU A 288 -27.86 -2.32 -2.32
CA LEU A 288 -27.11 -1.91 -3.50
C LEU A 288 -27.84 -0.93 -4.40
N GLN A 289 -29.15 -1.10 -4.52
CA GLN A 289 -29.99 -0.26 -5.37
C GLN A 289 -30.24 1.10 -4.70
N TYR A 290 -30.37 1.11 -3.37
CA TYR A 290 -30.75 2.28 -2.57
C TYR A 290 -29.84 2.50 -1.36
N PRO A 291 -28.50 2.62 -1.54
CA PRO A 291 -27.59 2.66 -0.40
C PRO A 291 -27.78 3.91 0.48
N LYS A 292 -28.22 5.04 -0.10
CA LYS A 292 -28.48 6.28 0.65
C LYS A 292 -29.62 6.14 1.66
N ASP A 293 -30.64 5.33 1.34
CA ASP A 293 -31.80 5.13 2.21
C ASP A 293 -31.41 4.39 3.49
N TYR A 294 -30.42 3.51 3.42
CA TYR A 294 -29.87 2.80 4.58
C TYR A 294 -28.86 3.62 5.39
N ILE A 295 -28.36 4.74 4.87
CA ILE A 295 -27.56 5.69 5.67
C ILE A 295 -28.48 6.54 6.55
N ILE A 296 -29.66 6.90 6.02
CA ILE A 296 -30.64 7.80 6.65
C ILE A 296 -31.66 7.04 7.52
N GLY A 297 -31.84 5.74 7.27
CA GLY A 297 -32.87 4.91 7.89
C GLY A 297 -32.87 4.90 9.42
N THR A 298 -34.06 4.84 10.01
CA THR A 298 -34.29 5.03 11.47
C THR A 298 -34.11 3.77 12.32
N ASN A 299 -34.01 2.58 11.73
CA ASN A 299 -33.97 1.31 12.46
C ASN A 299 -32.61 0.60 12.40
N ILE A 300 -32.00 0.54 11.21
CA ILE A 300 -30.65 0.03 11.00
C ILE A 300 -29.95 0.94 10.01
N THR A 301 -28.79 1.44 10.40
CA THR A 301 -27.84 2.11 9.50
C THR A 301 -26.94 1.08 8.85
N VAL A 302 -26.93 1.01 7.52
CA VAL A 302 -26.00 0.17 6.75
C VAL A 302 -25.12 1.06 5.89
N LEU A 303 -23.81 0.92 6.07
CA LEU A 303 -22.81 1.69 5.33
C LEU A 303 -22.03 0.75 4.41
N LEU A 304 -21.88 1.16 3.16
CA LEU A 304 -21.03 0.50 2.17
C LEU A 304 -19.78 1.35 1.95
N PRO A 305 -18.66 1.08 2.65
CA PRO A 305 -17.43 1.82 2.46
C PRO A 305 -16.98 1.82 1.01
N TYR A 306 -16.62 2.99 0.51
CA TYR A 306 -16.09 3.17 -0.84
C TYR A 306 -14.74 2.47 -0.98
N ASN A 307 -14.54 1.73 -2.08
CA ASN A 307 -13.26 1.10 -2.39
C ASN A 307 -13.13 0.88 -3.91
N GLU A 308 -12.29 1.66 -4.59
CA GLU A 308 -12.17 1.63 -6.06
C GLU A 308 -11.57 0.32 -6.57
N ARG A 309 -10.80 -0.39 -5.74
CA ARG A 309 -10.23 -1.69 -6.11
C ARG A 309 -11.30 -2.78 -6.14
N ILE A 310 -12.44 -2.56 -5.51
CA ILE A 310 -13.48 -3.56 -5.29
C ILE A 310 -14.73 -3.20 -6.08
N TYR A 311 -15.26 -1.98 -5.92
CA TYR A 311 -16.40 -1.50 -6.68
C TYR A 311 -16.00 -0.39 -7.65
N LYS A 312 -15.66 -0.78 -8.89
CA LYS A 312 -15.38 0.17 -9.98
C LYS A 312 -16.68 0.68 -10.59
N VAL A 313 -17.25 1.74 -10.01
CA VAL A 313 -18.44 2.41 -10.57
C VAL A 313 -17.99 3.64 -11.36
N GLN A 314 -18.30 3.68 -12.66
CA GLN A 314 -17.97 4.82 -13.53
C GLN A 314 -18.63 6.12 -13.03
N GLY A 315 -17.94 7.26 -13.19
CA GLY A 315 -18.46 8.58 -12.79
C GLY A 315 -18.48 8.85 -11.28
N THR A 316 -18.08 7.88 -10.45
CA THR A 316 -18.04 8.02 -8.97
C THR A 316 -16.65 8.26 -8.41
N LYS A 317 -15.63 8.58 -9.24
CA LYS A 317 -14.27 8.89 -8.76
C LYS A 317 -14.36 10.15 -7.89
N ILE A 318 -14.24 9.99 -6.56
CA ILE A 318 -14.61 11.06 -5.63
C ILE A 318 -13.51 12.13 -5.55
N LYS A 319 -13.97 13.38 -5.49
CA LYS A 319 -13.22 14.63 -5.63
C LYS A 319 -12.89 15.36 -4.30
N SER A 320 -12.86 14.71 -3.13
CA SER A 320 -12.66 15.48 -1.87
C SER A 320 -12.11 14.68 -0.69
N GLY A 321 -10.82 14.85 -0.37
CA GLY A 321 -10.22 14.37 0.88
C GLY A 321 -10.71 15.11 2.14
N ILE A 322 -10.16 14.76 3.31
CA ILE A 322 -10.44 15.50 4.55
C ILE A 322 -9.96 16.96 4.40
N LYS A 323 -10.74 17.91 4.93
CA LYS A 323 -10.32 19.32 4.98
C LYS A 323 -9.13 19.48 5.93
N VAL A 324 -8.23 20.39 5.59
CA VAL A 324 -7.04 20.70 6.41
C VAL A 324 -7.43 21.11 7.83
N LYS A 325 -8.38 22.05 7.96
CA LYS A 325 -8.83 22.56 9.26
C LYS A 325 -9.45 21.46 10.12
N ASP A 326 -10.39 20.69 9.56
CA ASP A 326 -11.01 19.56 10.26
C ASP A 326 -9.96 18.57 10.79
N ARG A 327 -8.96 18.23 9.97
CA ARG A 327 -7.89 17.31 10.36
C ARG A 327 -7.05 17.86 11.52
N GLU A 328 -6.68 19.13 11.48
CA GLU A 328 -5.89 19.76 12.54
C GLU A 328 -6.69 19.87 13.84
N TYR A 329 -7.97 20.21 13.75
CA TYR A 329 -8.87 20.30 14.88
C TYR A 329 -9.02 18.93 15.56
N LEU A 330 -9.42 17.91 14.79
CA LEU A 330 -9.56 16.52 15.27
C LEU A 330 -8.25 16.01 15.90
N PHE A 331 -7.10 16.31 15.30
CA PHE A 331 -5.82 15.92 15.89
C PHE A 331 -5.56 16.61 17.24
N LYS A 332 -5.90 17.91 17.39
CA LYS A 332 -5.79 18.61 18.68
C LYS A 332 -6.73 18.02 19.73
N GLU A 333 -7.94 17.64 19.36
CA GLU A 333 -8.89 16.98 20.27
C GLU A 333 -8.32 15.67 20.82
N PHE A 334 -7.70 14.86 19.96
CA PHE A 334 -6.97 13.68 20.42
C PHE A 334 -5.84 14.04 21.41
N GLN A 335 -5.04 15.07 21.10
CA GLN A 335 -3.95 15.52 21.99
C GLN A 335 -4.45 16.00 23.35
N GLN A 336 -5.60 16.68 23.40
CA GLN A 336 -6.21 17.13 24.65
C GLN A 336 -6.70 15.95 25.47
N LYS A 337 -7.42 15.02 24.84
CA LYS A 337 -7.98 13.82 25.50
C LYS A 337 -6.89 12.90 26.03
N PHE A 338 -5.77 12.79 25.33
CA PHE A 338 -4.60 12.00 25.72
C PHE A 338 -3.39 12.87 26.07
N SER A 339 -3.59 13.87 26.93
CA SER A 339 -2.54 14.84 27.31
C SER A 339 -1.31 14.22 28.01
N TYR A 340 -1.43 13.00 28.53
CA TYR A 340 -0.34 12.23 29.12
C TYR A 340 0.56 11.55 28.09
N PHE A 341 0.14 11.46 26.83
CA PHE A 341 0.99 11.03 25.72
C PHE A 341 1.85 12.19 25.22
N THR A 342 3.12 11.91 24.93
CA THR A 342 4.05 12.93 24.43
C THR A 342 4.18 12.80 22.93
N LEU A 343 3.90 13.87 22.17
CA LEU A 343 4.15 13.88 20.72
C LEU A 343 5.66 13.83 20.44
N LEU A 344 6.08 13.10 19.41
CA LEU A 344 7.48 13.12 18.97
C LEU A 344 7.92 14.55 18.61
N PRO A 345 9.19 14.92 18.89
CA PRO A 345 9.72 16.23 18.52
C PRO A 345 9.66 16.49 17.01
N GLU A 346 9.43 17.74 16.64
CA GLU A 346 9.42 18.17 15.24
C GLU A 346 10.77 17.92 14.55
N CYS A 347 10.72 17.43 13.32
CA CYS A 347 11.90 17.21 12.49
C CYS A 347 12.34 18.52 11.81
N LYS A 348 13.65 18.71 11.73
CA LYS A 348 14.27 19.90 11.10
C LYS A 348 14.36 19.71 9.60
N LYS A 349 13.99 20.73 8.81
CA LYS A 349 14.17 20.72 7.36
C LYS A 349 15.65 20.64 7.01
N VAL A 350 15.98 19.73 6.10
CA VAL A 350 17.29 19.58 5.49
C VAL A 350 17.26 20.30 4.14
N VAL A 351 18.23 21.19 3.90
CA VAL A 351 18.29 21.96 2.65
C VAL A 351 18.55 21.02 1.47
N THR A 352 17.56 20.89 0.58
CA THR A 352 17.63 20.12 -0.67
C THR A 352 17.73 21.05 -1.87
N ASN A 353 18.33 20.57 -2.96
CA ASN A 353 18.22 21.22 -4.26
C ASN A 353 17.01 20.60 -4.98
N ASN A 354 15.96 21.41 -5.22
CA ASN A 354 14.71 20.99 -5.86
C ASN A 354 14.70 21.22 -7.38
N GLU A 355 15.82 21.61 -7.98
CA GLU A 355 15.90 21.79 -9.43
C GLU A 355 15.62 20.47 -10.15
N ASN A 356 14.52 20.45 -10.91
CA ASN A 356 14.00 19.29 -11.61
C ASN A 356 13.99 19.52 -13.13
N GLU A 357 15.14 19.92 -13.68
CA GLU A 357 15.26 20.12 -15.13
C GLU A 357 15.13 18.78 -15.86
N LEU A 358 14.13 18.71 -16.74
CA LEU A 358 13.87 17.55 -17.60
C LEU A 358 14.81 17.56 -18.81
N PHE A 359 14.86 18.67 -19.55
CA PHE A 359 15.54 18.78 -20.84
C PHE A 359 16.86 19.57 -20.81
N PRO A 360 17.78 19.32 -21.76
CA PRO A 360 17.78 18.18 -22.69
C PRO A 360 17.94 16.82 -21.98
N LEU A 361 17.30 15.78 -22.51
CA LEU A 361 17.45 14.41 -22.04
C LEU A 361 18.88 13.90 -22.29
N ILE A 362 19.39 13.09 -21.39
CA ILE A 362 20.64 12.36 -21.58
C ILE A 362 20.31 11.11 -22.39
N ALA A 363 20.83 11.02 -23.61
CA ALA A 363 20.59 9.89 -24.49
C ALA A 363 21.48 8.68 -24.15
N PRO A 364 20.99 7.43 -24.38
CA PRO A 364 21.83 6.25 -24.33
C PRO A 364 23.03 6.34 -25.29
N LYS A 365 24.22 5.91 -24.85
CA LYS A 365 25.44 5.92 -25.67
C LYS A 365 25.22 5.17 -26.99
N GLY A 366 25.49 5.84 -28.11
CA GLY A 366 25.43 5.25 -29.46
C GLY A 366 24.02 5.13 -30.06
N LEU A 367 22.98 5.70 -29.44
CA LEU A 367 21.64 5.73 -30.02
C LEU A 367 21.49 6.92 -30.98
N GLU A 368 21.35 6.66 -32.27
CA GLU A 368 21.18 7.70 -33.29
C GLU A 368 19.73 7.83 -33.79
N THR A 369 19.00 6.70 -33.82
CA THR A 369 17.63 6.65 -34.35
C THR A 369 16.71 5.87 -33.41
N LEU A 370 15.47 6.33 -33.29
CA LEU A 370 14.43 5.75 -32.45
C LEU A 370 13.11 5.73 -33.24
N THR A 371 12.37 4.62 -33.17
CA THR A 371 11.03 4.52 -33.79
C THR A 371 9.96 4.44 -32.72
N LEU A 372 8.96 5.32 -32.78
CA LEU A 372 7.75 5.25 -31.96
C LEU A 372 6.59 4.76 -32.82
N GLU A 373 6.16 3.52 -32.58
CA GLU A 373 5.01 2.91 -33.20
C GLU A 373 3.75 3.22 -32.37
N VAL A 374 2.80 3.95 -32.96
CA VAL A 374 1.49 4.23 -32.36
C VAL A 374 0.50 3.18 -32.85
N TRP A 375 0.12 2.27 -31.96
CA TRP A 375 -0.82 1.19 -32.24
C TRP A 375 -2.22 1.60 -31.78
N SER A 376 -2.94 2.26 -32.69
CA SER A 376 -4.27 2.83 -32.44
C SER A 376 -4.96 3.23 -33.73
N ASP A 377 -6.29 3.30 -33.67
CA ASP A 377 -7.10 3.78 -34.78
C ASP A 377 -7.27 5.31 -34.81
N ASN A 378 -7.07 6.02 -33.70
CA ASN A 378 -7.51 7.43 -33.64
C ASN A 378 -6.58 8.42 -32.91
N ILE A 379 -5.48 8.01 -32.27
CA ILE A 379 -4.71 8.95 -31.39
C ILE A 379 -3.42 9.53 -31.98
N LEU A 380 -3.14 9.31 -33.28
CA LEU A 380 -1.83 9.69 -33.86
C LEU A 380 -1.61 11.21 -33.82
N MET A 381 -2.62 12.00 -34.18
CA MET A 381 -2.49 13.46 -34.22
C MET A 381 -2.28 14.03 -32.82
N GLU A 382 -2.98 13.50 -31.82
CA GLU A 382 -2.85 13.86 -30.42
C GLU A 382 -1.45 13.53 -29.89
N VAL A 383 -0.85 12.41 -30.34
CA VAL A 383 0.53 12.04 -30.00
C VAL A 383 1.55 13.00 -30.62
N GLU A 384 1.43 13.32 -31.90
CA GLU A 384 2.34 14.26 -32.56
C GLU A 384 2.24 15.67 -31.95
N GLN A 385 1.02 16.13 -31.66
CA GLN A 385 0.79 17.40 -30.99
C GLN A 385 1.37 17.39 -29.57
N ALA A 386 1.17 16.30 -28.81
CA ALA A 386 1.73 16.15 -27.48
C ALA A 386 3.26 16.21 -27.48
N LEU A 387 3.93 15.59 -28.46
CA LEU A 387 5.40 15.62 -28.60
C LEU A 387 5.92 17.05 -28.78
N ILE A 388 5.31 17.81 -29.69
CA ILE A 388 5.73 19.19 -30.01
C ILE A 388 5.51 20.10 -28.81
N ASP A 389 4.29 20.08 -28.26
CA ASP A 389 3.93 21.04 -27.23
C ASP A 389 4.58 20.76 -25.86
N SER A 390 5.11 19.56 -25.65
CA SER A 390 5.79 19.16 -24.40
C SER A 390 7.31 19.32 -24.45
N GLU A 391 7.85 19.93 -25.51
CA GLU A 391 9.29 20.13 -25.73
C GLU A 391 10.12 18.84 -25.78
N ILE A 392 9.47 17.66 -25.88
CA ILE A 392 10.14 16.37 -26.08
C ILE A 392 10.91 16.37 -27.40
N VAL A 393 10.40 17.09 -28.41
CA VAL A 393 11.06 17.28 -29.70
C VAL A 393 11.50 18.73 -29.90
N LEU A 394 12.70 18.94 -30.45
CA LEU A 394 13.26 20.26 -30.76
C LEU A 394 12.77 20.78 -32.11
N ALA A 395 12.64 19.90 -33.10
CA ALA A 395 12.30 20.27 -34.46
C ALA A 395 11.66 19.11 -35.21
N LYS A 396 10.79 19.43 -36.17
CA LYS A 396 10.26 18.52 -37.19
C LYS A 396 11.13 18.64 -38.44
N ILE A 397 11.75 17.55 -38.88
CA ILE A 397 12.64 17.52 -40.07
C ILE A 397 11.92 16.97 -41.30
N GLY A 398 10.87 16.15 -41.11
CA GLY A 398 10.07 15.59 -42.20
C GLY A 398 8.65 15.29 -41.74
N GLU A 399 7.82 14.69 -42.61
CA GLU A 399 6.39 14.47 -42.32
C GLU A 399 6.13 13.74 -41.00
N ALA A 400 6.92 12.72 -40.68
CA ALA A 400 6.84 11.93 -39.44
C ALA A 400 8.21 11.72 -38.77
N SER A 401 9.12 12.68 -38.94
CA SER A 401 10.50 12.62 -38.41
C SER A 401 10.85 13.86 -37.62
N TYR A 402 11.33 13.64 -36.40
CA TYR A 402 11.54 14.66 -35.37
C TYR A 402 12.92 14.51 -34.73
N VAL A 403 13.48 15.59 -34.19
CA VAL A 403 14.69 15.54 -33.36
C VAL A 403 14.28 15.55 -31.89
N LEU A 404 14.72 14.58 -31.11
CA LEU A 404 14.50 14.60 -29.66
C LEU A 404 15.30 15.73 -29.00
N ASN A 405 14.71 16.33 -27.96
CA ASN A 405 15.39 17.25 -27.07
C ASN A 405 16.34 16.50 -26.14
N ALA A 406 17.51 16.16 -26.67
CA ALA A 406 18.53 15.37 -25.98
C ALA A 406 19.94 15.99 -26.12
N ASP A 407 20.87 15.55 -25.27
CA ASP A 407 22.27 15.97 -25.26
C ASP A 407 23.08 15.45 -26.46
N SER A 408 22.49 14.53 -27.22
CA SER A 408 22.95 14.08 -28.54
C SER A 408 21.80 14.12 -29.56
N PRO A 409 22.09 14.29 -30.87
CA PRO A 409 21.04 14.34 -31.89
C PRO A 409 20.45 12.94 -32.13
N VAL A 410 19.28 12.68 -31.56
CA VAL A 410 18.52 11.44 -31.78
C VAL A 410 17.33 11.70 -32.68
N LEU A 411 17.27 11.01 -33.82
CA LEU A 411 16.16 11.09 -34.76
C LEU A 411 15.01 10.17 -34.32
N LEU A 412 13.86 10.76 -34.00
CA LEU A 412 12.61 10.06 -33.71
C LEU A 412 11.75 9.94 -34.97
N LYS A 413 11.42 8.71 -35.36
CA LYS A 413 10.44 8.41 -36.42
C LYS A 413 9.14 7.95 -35.79
N VAL A 414 8.03 8.60 -36.13
CA VAL A 414 6.69 8.21 -35.66
C VAL A 414 5.97 7.46 -36.77
N VAL A 415 5.42 6.28 -36.47
CA VAL A 415 4.65 5.48 -37.42
C VAL A 415 3.37 4.96 -36.77
N ARG A 416 2.33 4.75 -37.56
CA ARG A 416 1.03 4.27 -37.08
C ARG A 416 0.72 2.86 -37.59
N PHE A 417 0.18 2.04 -36.70
CA PHE A 417 -0.36 0.71 -37.03
C PHE A 417 -1.76 0.52 -36.44
N ASN A 418 -2.58 -0.28 -37.14
CA ASN A 418 -3.88 -0.71 -36.64
C ASN A 418 -3.69 -1.82 -35.60
N ILE A 419 -4.44 -1.76 -34.51
CA ILE A 419 -4.28 -2.64 -33.34
C ILE A 419 -5.28 -3.81 -33.33
N GLU A 420 -6.32 -3.80 -34.17
CA GLU A 420 -7.43 -4.76 -34.12
C GLU A 420 -6.97 -6.22 -34.17
N LYS A 421 -6.09 -6.57 -35.11
CA LYS A 421 -5.59 -7.95 -35.27
C LYS A 421 -4.83 -8.46 -34.04
N VAL A 422 -4.21 -7.56 -33.28
CA VAL A 422 -3.47 -7.91 -32.06
C VAL A 422 -4.45 -8.17 -30.90
N LEU A 423 -5.56 -7.44 -30.82
CA LEU A 423 -6.51 -7.52 -29.69
C LEU A 423 -7.60 -8.59 -29.86
N GLN A 424 -7.81 -9.14 -31.07
CA GLN A 424 -8.88 -10.12 -31.34
C GLN A 424 -8.85 -11.38 -30.46
N ASN A 425 -7.66 -11.88 -30.08
CA ASN A 425 -7.51 -13.11 -29.29
C ASN A 425 -7.39 -12.86 -27.78
N PRO A 426 -6.65 -11.84 -27.29
CA PRO A 426 -6.54 -11.55 -25.86
C PRO A 426 -7.87 -11.20 -25.16
N TYR A 427 -8.85 -10.63 -25.86
CA TYR A 427 -10.12 -10.15 -25.26
C TYR A 427 -11.24 -11.20 -25.14
N LYS A 428 -11.10 -12.40 -25.70
CA LYS A 428 -12.16 -13.44 -25.74
C LYS A 428 -12.25 -14.34 -24.48
N MET A 429 -11.69 -13.95 -23.32
CA MET A 429 -11.14 -14.93 -22.36
C MET A 429 -12.03 -15.38 -21.18
N GLN A 430 -12.45 -16.66 -21.21
CA GLN A 430 -12.73 -17.51 -20.03
C GLN A 430 -11.61 -18.56 -19.75
N TYR A 431 -10.49 -18.54 -20.49
CA TYR A 431 -9.56 -19.69 -20.62
C TYR A 431 -8.41 -19.76 -19.60
N CYS A 432 -7.86 -20.97 -19.40
CA CYS A 432 -6.85 -21.32 -18.39
C CYS A 432 -5.39 -21.11 -18.86
N GLN A 433 -4.45 -21.17 -17.90
CA GLN A 433 -2.99 -21.00 -18.06
C GLN A 433 -2.38 -21.78 -19.23
N LYS A 434 -2.96 -22.93 -19.61
CA LYS A 434 -2.49 -23.80 -20.71
C LYS A 434 -2.38 -23.09 -22.07
N TYR A 435 -3.12 -22.01 -22.29
CA TYR A 435 -3.16 -21.32 -23.58
C TYR A 435 -2.27 -20.07 -23.67
N LYS A 436 -1.56 -19.69 -22.60
CA LYS A 436 -0.74 -18.46 -22.57
C LYS A 436 0.23 -18.37 -23.76
N THR A 437 1.03 -19.43 -23.96
CA THR A 437 2.05 -19.46 -25.03
C THR A 437 1.43 -19.22 -26.40
N ASN A 438 0.31 -19.90 -26.70
CA ASN A 438 -0.38 -19.75 -27.97
C ASN A 438 -0.87 -18.30 -28.18
N LEU A 439 -1.36 -17.64 -27.14
CA LEU A 439 -1.82 -16.25 -27.24
C LEU A 439 -0.68 -15.27 -27.48
N VAL A 440 0.46 -15.48 -26.81
CA VAL A 440 1.66 -14.67 -27.05
C VAL A 440 2.15 -14.89 -28.48
N ASP A 441 2.16 -16.13 -28.97
CA ASP A 441 2.55 -16.46 -30.33
C ASP A 441 1.60 -15.85 -31.38
N ASP A 442 0.29 -15.79 -31.09
CA ASP A 442 -0.69 -15.12 -31.94
C ASP A 442 -0.45 -13.61 -32.01
N VAL A 443 -0.17 -12.97 -30.87
CA VAL A 443 0.22 -11.56 -30.83
C VAL A 443 1.50 -11.35 -31.64
N MET A 444 2.52 -12.19 -31.48
CA MET A 444 3.77 -12.09 -32.24
C MET A 444 3.52 -12.17 -33.75
N LYS A 445 2.72 -13.14 -34.20
CA LYS A 445 2.35 -13.29 -35.62
C LYS A 445 1.61 -12.06 -36.14
N ALA A 446 0.66 -11.53 -35.37
CA ALA A 446 -0.10 -10.34 -35.74
C ALA A 446 0.80 -9.09 -35.83
N VAL A 447 1.72 -8.91 -34.89
CA VAL A 447 2.69 -7.82 -34.91
C VAL A 447 3.63 -7.92 -36.11
N TYR A 448 4.20 -9.11 -36.37
CA TYR A 448 5.07 -9.30 -37.54
C TYR A 448 4.34 -9.10 -38.86
N ALA A 449 3.11 -9.60 -38.99
CA ALA A 449 2.30 -9.42 -40.19
C ALA A 449 1.93 -7.95 -40.46
N THR A 450 1.88 -7.12 -39.42
CA THR A 450 1.45 -5.72 -39.52
C THR A 450 2.62 -4.75 -39.64
N ALA A 451 3.68 -4.94 -38.84
CA ALA A 451 4.78 -3.99 -38.69
C ALA A 451 6.16 -4.54 -39.06
N GLY A 452 6.25 -5.83 -39.41
CA GLY A 452 7.50 -6.50 -39.79
C GLY A 452 8.51 -6.66 -38.65
N GLU A 453 9.70 -7.15 -39.01
CA GLU A 453 10.85 -7.22 -38.11
C GLU A 453 11.43 -5.82 -37.86
N ARG A 454 11.90 -5.58 -36.63
CA ARG A 454 12.44 -4.29 -36.19
C ARG A 454 13.72 -4.50 -35.39
N SER A 455 14.49 -3.41 -35.26
CA SER A 455 15.65 -3.36 -34.37
C SER A 455 15.22 -3.09 -32.92
N ASP A 456 16.16 -3.30 -31.99
CA ASP A 456 15.99 -3.06 -30.55
C ASP A 456 15.75 -1.57 -30.19
N ALA A 457 15.69 -0.65 -31.17
CA ALA A 457 15.43 0.78 -30.99
C ALA A 457 13.96 1.17 -31.30
N THR A 458 13.02 0.27 -30.97
CA THR A 458 11.59 0.45 -31.26
C THR A 458 10.75 0.53 -29.99
N LEU A 459 9.93 1.56 -29.89
CA LEU A 459 8.98 1.82 -28.82
C LEU A 459 7.56 1.66 -29.37
N ALA A 460 6.65 1.09 -28.58
CA ALA A 460 5.26 0.88 -28.96
C ALA A 460 4.32 1.53 -27.94
N LEU A 461 3.54 2.50 -28.41
CA LEU A 461 2.45 3.10 -27.66
C LEU A 461 1.15 2.45 -28.08
N ILE A 462 0.56 1.67 -27.18
CA ILE A 462 -0.58 0.79 -27.49
C ILE A 462 -1.85 1.34 -26.85
N ALA A 463 -2.81 1.74 -27.66
CA ALA A 463 -4.12 2.16 -27.18
C ALA A 463 -5.05 0.96 -27.06
N MET A 464 -5.68 0.78 -25.90
CA MET A 464 -6.56 -0.36 -25.66
C MET A 464 -7.65 -0.08 -24.63
N GLU A 465 -8.78 -0.76 -24.77
CA GLU A 465 -9.91 -0.65 -23.85
C GLU A 465 -9.60 -1.33 -22.51
N ASN A 466 -10.23 -0.86 -21.44
CA ASN A 466 -10.08 -1.50 -20.14
C ASN A 466 -10.91 -2.78 -20.05
N CYS A 467 -10.23 -3.86 -19.71
CA CYS A 467 -10.82 -5.14 -19.34
C CYS A 467 -11.77 -5.05 -18.13
N ASP A 468 -12.86 -5.80 -18.18
CA ASP A 468 -13.86 -5.88 -17.11
C ASP A 468 -13.36 -6.66 -15.87
N GLY A 469 -12.16 -7.25 -15.97
CA GLY A 469 -11.47 -7.95 -14.89
C GLY A 469 -11.95 -9.38 -14.68
N ARG A 470 -12.75 -9.93 -15.59
CA ARG A 470 -13.17 -11.34 -15.57
C ARG A 470 -12.09 -12.29 -16.10
N GLU A 471 -11.04 -11.75 -16.73
CA GLU A 471 -9.95 -12.50 -17.34
C GLU A 471 -9.09 -13.19 -16.26
N LYS A 472 -8.62 -14.41 -16.56
CA LYS A 472 -7.70 -15.13 -15.66
C LYS A 472 -6.26 -14.60 -15.74
N ILE A 473 -5.92 -13.93 -16.85
CA ILE A 473 -4.62 -13.31 -17.13
C ILE A 473 -4.92 -11.92 -17.70
N ASP A 474 -4.20 -10.90 -17.24
CA ASP A 474 -4.32 -9.54 -17.77
C ASP A 474 -3.90 -9.50 -19.25
N PRO A 475 -4.80 -9.13 -20.19
CA PRO A 475 -4.46 -9.04 -21.62
C PRO A 475 -3.28 -8.11 -21.91
N LYS A 476 -3.05 -7.06 -21.11
CA LYS A 476 -1.87 -6.19 -21.24
C LYS A 476 -0.57 -6.94 -21.12
N GLN A 477 -0.49 -7.93 -20.23
CA GLN A 477 0.72 -8.72 -20.03
C GLN A 477 1.00 -9.60 -21.24
N ILE A 478 -0.04 -10.23 -21.82
CA ILE A 478 0.09 -11.04 -23.03
C ILE A 478 0.56 -10.19 -24.21
N VAL A 479 -0.07 -9.03 -24.41
CA VAL A 479 0.30 -8.11 -25.48
C VAL A 479 1.74 -7.61 -25.27
N ARG A 480 2.09 -7.16 -24.06
CA ARG A 480 3.44 -6.71 -23.73
C ARG A 480 4.50 -7.78 -23.98
N GLU A 481 4.25 -9.03 -23.57
CA GLU A 481 5.19 -10.14 -23.80
C GLU A 481 5.37 -10.41 -25.31
N GLY A 482 4.29 -10.38 -26.09
CA GLY A 482 4.37 -10.53 -27.55
C GLY A 482 5.15 -9.40 -28.22
N PHE A 483 4.95 -8.15 -27.79
CA PHE A 483 5.72 -6.99 -28.27
C PHE A 483 7.21 -7.09 -27.88
N ALA A 484 7.53 -7.46 -26.64
CA ALA A 484 8.91 -7.62 -26.21
C ALA A 484 9.66 -8.69 -27.03
N ARG A 485 9.01 -9.83 -27.31
CA ARG A 485 9.56 -10.91 -28.16
C ARG A 485 9.75 -10.50 -29.62
N THR A 486 9.08 -9.44 -30.07
CA THR A 486 9.29 -8.80 -31.38
C THR A 486 10.14 -7.53 -31.30
N LYS A 487 10.95 -7.39 -30.24
CA LYS A 487 11.92 -6.31 -30.00
C LYS A 487 11.32 -4.90 -29.81
N ARG A 488 10.11 -4.83 -29.22
CA ARG A 488 9.41 -3.57 -28.94
C ARG A 488 9.17 -3.39 -27.44
N ILE A 489 9.65 -2.27 -26.89
CA ILE A 489 9.32 -1.82 -25.52
C ILE A 489 7.95 -1.15 -25.60
N SER A 490 7.00 -1.52 -24.73
CA SER A 490 5.60 -1.10 -24.84
C SER A 490 5.03 -0.41 -23.60
N ALA A 491 4.24 0.62 -23.84
CA ALA A 491 3.41 1.32 -22.87
C ALA A 491 1.96 1.37 -23.36
N PHE A 492 1.02 1.43 -22.42
CA PHE A 492 -0.42 1.33 -22.72
C PHE A 492 -1.15 2.63 -22.37
N ILE A 493 -1.99 3.07 -23.31
CA ILE A 493 -2.99 4.11 -23.09
C ILE A 493 -4.35 3.42 -22.94
N ASN A 494 -5.03 3.69 -21.84
CA ASN A 494 -6.38 3.19 -21.61
C ASN A 494 -7.39 4.07 -22.35
N LEU A 495 -8.13 3.46 -23.27
CA LEU A 495 -9.27 4.08 -23.92
C LEU A 495 -10.52 3.83 -23.07
N PHE A 496 -11.19 4.91 -22.69
CA PHE A 496 -12.49 4.86 -22.01
C PHE A 496 -13.57 5.28 -23.00
N ILE A 497 -14.68 4.53 -23.02
CA ILE A 497 -15.81 4.82 -23.93
C ILE A 497 -16.32 6.23 -23.65
N GLY A 498 -16.36 7.07 -24.70
CA GLY A 498 -16.87 8.44 -24.63
C GLY A 498 -15.92 9.49 -24.03
N GLN A 499 -14.66 9.14 -23.75
CA GLN A 499 -13.65 10.10 -23.26
C GLN A 499 -12.46 10.20 -24.22
N SER A 500 -11.99 11.43 -24.46
CA SER A 500 -10.72 11.67 -25.13
C SER A 500 -9.55 11.39 -24.18
N VAL A 501 -8.42 10.94 -24.73
CA VAL A 501 -7.18 10.74 -23.96
C VAL A 501 -6.58 12.11 -23.65
N SER A 502 -6.26 12.38 -22.39
CA SER A 502 -5.63 13.65 -22.03
C SER A 502 -4.21 13.73 -22.57
N ARG A 503 -3.78 14.92 -22.99
CA ARG A 503 -2.40 15.18 -23.44
C ARG A 503 -1.38 14.78 -22.38
N GLU A 504 -1.65 15.06 -21.11
CA GLU A 504 -0.79 14.67 -19.99
C GLU A 504 -0.56 13.16 -19.92
N THR A 505 -1.61 12.35 -20.13
CA THR A 505 -1.50 10.89 -20.17
C THR A 505 -0.58 10.44 -21.30
N ILE A 506 -0.72 11.03 -22.49
CA ILE A 506 0.12 10.71 -23.66
C ILE A 506 1.59 11.05 -23.36
N VAL A 507 1.85 12.27 -22.88
CA VAL A 507 3.20 12.72 -22.52
C VAL A 507 3.83 11.79 -21.47
N ASN A 508 3.08 11.44 -20.42
CA ASN A 508 3.54 10.48 -19.39
C ASN A 508 3.91 9.12 -19.97
N CYS A 509 3.09 8.57 -20.88
CA CYS A 509 3.41 7.29 -21.53
C CYS A 509 4.67 7.38 -22.40
N ILE A 510 4.86 8.48 -23.13
CA ILE A 510 6.04 8.69 -23.99
C ILE A 510 7.30 8.84 -23.13
N LEU A 511 7.25 9.65 -22.07
CA LEU A 511 8.37 9.81 -21.14
C LEU A 511 8.73 8.48 -20.45
N SER A 512 7.74 7.66 -20.08
CA SER A 512 7.98 6.30 -19.57
C SER A 512 8.68 5.41 -20.59
N LEU A 513 8.28 5.45 -21.87
CA LEU A 513 8.94 4.67 -22.92
C LEU A 513 10.39 5.09 -23.14
N LEU A 514 10.67 6.40 -23.11
CA LEU A 514 12.04 6.93 -23.21
C LEU A 514 12.89 6.49 -22.01
N GLU A 515 12.36 6.57 -20.80
CA GLU A 515 13.03 6.11 -19.57
C GLU A 515 13.31 4.59 -19.63
N GLN A 516 12.34 3.79 -20.09
CA GLN A 516 12.51 2.35 -20.34
C GLN A 516 13.54 2.03 -21.43
N LYS A 517 13.79 2.96 -22.35
CA LYS A 517 14.86 2.85 -23.35
C LYS A 517 16.23 3.24 -22.79
N GLY A 518 16.27 3.83 -21.60
CA GLY A 518 17.49 4.26 -20.91
C GLY A 518 17.82 5.75 -21.05
N PHE A 519 16.88 6.57 -21.54
CA PHE A 519 17.04 8.02 -21.44
C PHE A 519 16.95 8.46 -19.98
N LEU A 520 17.70 9.51 -19.63
CA LEU A 520 17.68 10.11 -18.30
C LEU A 520 17.37 11.60 -18.44
N LYS A 521 16.75 12.19 -17.43
CA LYS A 521 16.56 13.65 -17.38
C LYS A 521 17.89 14.40 -17.23
N ARG A 522 17.97 15.66 -17.67
CA ARG A 522 19.19 16.50 -17.55
C ARG A 522 19.76 16.53 -16.13
N SER A 523 18.86 16.67 -15.17
CA SER A 523 19.23 16.85 -13.77
C SER A 523 19.92 15.61 -13.16
N TRP A 524 19.99 14.47 -13.85
CA TRP A 524 20.88 13.36 -13.46
C TRP A 524 22.36 13.75 -13.37
N ASN A 525 22.78 14.82 -14.07
CA ASN A 525 24.14 15.37 -13.95
C ASN A 525 24.52 15.80 -12.53
N LYS A 526 23.54 15.98 -11.65
CA LYS A 526 23.76 16.35 -10.25
C LYS A 526 24.14 15.18 -9.36
N ILE A 527 23.91 13.94 -9.82
CA ILE A 527 24.40 12.72 -9.16
C ILE A 527 25.91 12.64 -9.42
N SER A 528 26.67 13.48 -8.72
CA SER A 528 28.09 13.77 -8.97
C SER A 528 28.99 13.21 -7.87
N LEU A 529 28.80 11.93 -7.53
CA LEU A 529 29.65 11.26 -6.56
C LEU A 529 30.45 10.13 -7.17
N PRO A 530 31.73 9.99 -6.80
CA PRO A 530 32.50 8.78 -7.02
C PRO A 530 32.04 7.70 -6.02
N CYS A 531 30.79 7.26 -6.15
CA CYS A 531 30.24 6.16 -5.37
C CYS A 531 29.27 5.33 -6.21
N THR A 532 29.14 4.06 -5.83
CA THR A 532 28.22 3.13 -6.47
C THR A 532 27.02 2.91 -5.57
N TYR A 533 25.83 3.21 -6.08
CA TYR A 533 24.57 2.85 -5.41
C TYR A 533 24.14 1.47 -5.88
N VAL A 534 23.86 0.59 -4.93
CA VAL A 534 23.36 -0.75 -5.20
C VAL A 534 22.02 -0.88 -4.51
N ASN A 535 20.96 -1.24 -5.22
CA ASN A 535 19.65 -1.48 -4.62
C ASN A 535 19.22 -2.93 -4.88
N LEU A 536 18.71 -3.58 -3.84
CA LEU A 536 18.09 -4.89 -3.92
C LEU A 536 16.57 -4.71 -3.83
N SER A 537 15.84 -5.25 -4.81
CA SER A 537 14.38 -5.31 -4.84
C SER A 537 13.94 -6.76 -4.96
N ILE A 538 12.79 -7.12 -4.37
CA ILE A 538 12.24 -8.48 -4.45
C ILE A 538 10.80 -8.37 -4.96
N GLU A 539 10.61 -8.78 -6.21
CA GLU A 539 9.33 -8.69 -6.88
C GLU A 539 8.60 -10.02 -6.84
N ARG A 540 7.36 -10.03 -6.34
CA ARG A 540 6.51 -11.22 -6.38
C ARG A 540 5.96 -11.41 -7.79
N ILE A 541 6.22 -12.58 -8.39
CA ILE A 541 5.83 -12.94 -9.77
C ILE A 541 4.61 -13.86 -9.78
N SER A 542 4.48 -14.75 -8.81
CA SER A 542 3.32 -15.65 -8.64
C SER A 542 2.97 -15.81 -7.16
N LYS A 543 2.04 -16.71 -6.82
CA LYS A 543 1.72 -17.00 -5.41
C LYS A 543 2.94 -17.48 -4.62
N PHE A 544 3.82 -18.24 -5.25
CA PHE A 544 4.97 -18.85 -4.60
C PHE A 544 6.30 -18.38 -5.15
N ASP A 545 6.34 -17.68 -6.29
CA ASP A 545 7.59 -17.30 -6.95
C ASP A 545 7.91 -15.81 -6.76
N PHE A 546 9.15 -15.54 -6.35
CA PHE A 546 9.69 -14.22 -6.14
C PHE A 546 11.00 -14.06 -6.93
N LEU A 547 11.23 -12.84 -7.41
CA LEU A 547 12.38 -12.47 -8.21
C LEU A 547 13.20 -11.39 -7.48
N PRO A 548 14.34 -11.75 -6.88
CA PRO A 548 15.34 -10.78 -6.45
C PRO A 548 15.98 -10.08 -7.66
N ILE A 549 16.05 -8.77 -7.61
CA ILE A 549 16.61 -7.89 -8.64
C ILE A 549 17.65 -6.99 -7.98
N PHE A 550 18.91 -7.12 -8.39
CA PHE A 550 19.93 -6.14 -8.10
C PHE A 550 19.93 -5.05 -9.15
N SER A 551 20.13 -3.82 -8.71
CA SER A 551 20.35 -2.66 -9.55
C SER A 551 21.61 -1.95 -9.08
N LYS A 552 22.38 -1.43 -10.02
CA LYS A 552 23.65 -0.74 -9.78
C LYS A 552 23.66 0.55 -10.58
N ILE A 553 23.86 1.67 -9.88
CA ILE A 553 24.01 3.01 -10.45
C ILE A 553 25.44 3.48 -10.18
N GLN A 554 26.17 3.81 -11.25
CA GLN A 554 27.50 4.39 -11.19
C GLN A 554 27.59 5.55 -12.19
N GLY A 555 27.62 6.78 -11.69
CA GLY A 555 27.53 7.98 -12.54
C GLY A 555 26.23 7.98 -13.35
N ARG A 556 26.31 7.89 -14.68
CA ARG A 556 25.16 7.80 -15.61
C ARG A 556 24.81 6.36 -16.02
N GLU A 557 25.58 5.37 -15.57
CA GLU A 557 25.40 3.98 -15.98
C GLU A 557 24.51 3.24 -14.99
N ILE A 558 23.37 2.73 -15.49
CA ILE A 558 22.40 1.98 -14.71
C ILE A 558 22.32 0.57 -15.27
N SER A 559 22.50 -0.41 -14.40
CA SER A 559 22.49 -1.82 -14.79
C SER A 559 21.75 -2.66 -13.77
N TYR A 560 21.22 -3.78 -14.24
CA TYR A 560 20.37 -4.69 -13.48
C TYR A 560 20.87 -6.11 -13.60
N LYS A 561 20.70 -6.89 -12.53
CA LYS A 561 21.01 -8.32 -12.47
C LYS A 561 19.88 -9.06 -11.77
N LEU A 562 19.22 -9.93 -12.53
CA LEU A 562 18.18 -10.82 -12.01
C LEU A 562 18.81 -12.02 -11.31
N TYR A 563 18.14 -12.56 -10.29
CA TYR A 563 18.54 -13.81 -9.65
C TYR A 563 18.70 -14.94 -10.66
N GLY A 564 19.86 -15.61 -10.67
CA GLY A 564 20.17 -16.68 -11.63
C GLY A 564 20.83 -16.21 -12.94
N ASN A 565 20.86 -14.89 -13.21
CA ASN A 565 21.69 -14.35 -14.29
C ASN A 565 23.14 -14.18 -13.82
N THR A 566 24.10 -14.35 -14.74
CA THR A 566 25.52 -14.10 -14.48
C THR A 566 25.91 -12.64 -14.76
N GLU A 567 25.37 -12.06 -15.83
CA GLU A 567 25.73 -10.74 -16.34
C GLU A 567 24.81 -9.60 -15.88
N TRP A 568 25.38 -8.39 -15.85
CA TRP A 568 24.64 -7.13 -15.65
C TRP A 568 24.17 -6.59 -17.01
N GLN A 569 22.93 -6.12 -17.08
CA GLN A 569 22.33 -5.61 -18.32
C GLN A 569 21.69 -4.24 -18.12
N THR A 570 21.64 -3.43 -19.19
CA THR A 570 20.85 -2.20 -19.22
C THR A 570 19.36 -2.52 -19.22
N ILE A 571 18.52 -1.58 -18.79
CA ILE A 571 17.07 -1.79 -18.67
C ILE A 571 16.45 -2.24 -19.99
N ASP A 572 16.77 -1.59 -21.10
CA ASP A 572 16.20 -1.87 -22.42
C ASP A 572 16.49 -3.31 -22.89
N ARG A 573 17.75 -3.75 -22.77
CA ARG A 573 18.17 -5.12 -23.08
C ARG A 573 17.50 -6.15 -22.19
N LEU A 574 17.33 -5.82 -20.90
CA LEU A 574 16.70 -6.69 -19.93
C LEU A 574 15.21 -6.89 -20.25
N LEU A 575 14.47 -5.80 -20.47
CA LEU A 575 13.02 -5.85 -20.77
C LEU A 575 12.72 -6.69 -22.01
N LEU A 576 13.54 -6.58 -23.06
CA LEU A 576 13.38 -7.34 -24.30
C LEU A 576 13.76 -8.83 -24.18
N ASN A 577 14.40 -9.25 -23.09
CA ASN A 577 14.82 -10.63 -22.88
C ASN A 577 14.25 -11.28 -21.61
N VAL A 578 13.45 -10.55 -20.81
CA VAL A 578 12.95 -11.04 -19.52
C VAL A 578 12.09 -12.29 -19.66
N ASN A 579 11.45 -12.48 -20.81
CA ASN A 579 10.63 -13.65 -21.11
C ASN A 579 11.43 -14.97 -21.16
N LYS A 580 12.76 -14.90 -21.32
CA LYS A 580 13.66 -16.07 -21.29
C LYS A 580 14.06 -16.44 -19.86
N HIS A 581 13.73 -15.60 -18.88
CA HIS A 581 14.08 -15.81 -17.49
C HIS A 581 13.16 -16.84 -16.84
N ASN A 582 13.74 -17.83 -16.15
CA ASN A 582 13.02 -18.93 -15.52
C ASN A 582 13.49 -19.24 -14.09
N ALA A 583 14.39 -18.43 -13.53
CA ALA A 583 14.95 -18.65 -12.21
C ALA A 583 14.20 -17.80 -11.16
N PHE A 584 13.47 -18.47 -10.28
CA PHE A 584 12.72 -17.80 -9.20
C PHE A 584 13.02 -18.44 -7.86
N LEU A 585 12.81 -17.68 -6.80
CA LEU A 585 12.93 -18.16 -5.43
C LEU A 585 11.55 -18.24 -4.78
N PRO A 586 11.23 -19.35 -4.11
CA PRO A 586 10.12 -19.34 -3.19
C PRO A 586 10.39 -18.46 -1.98
N GLN A 587 9.31 -18.01 -1.33
CA GLN A 587 9.43 -17.25 -0.09
C GLN A 587 10.20 -18.08 0.97
N PRO A 588 11.25 -17.51 1.59
CA PRO A 588 11.95 -18.18 2.67
C PRO A 588 11.02 -18.48 3.84
N SER A 589 11.16 -19.66 4.42
CA SER A 589 10.38 -20.06 5.59
C SER A 589 11.22 -20.97 6.50
N LYS A 590 10.74 -21.20 7.74
CA LYS A 590 11.37 -22.19 8.64
C LYS A 590 11.38 -23.63 8.07
N ARG A 591 10.65 -23.88 6.96
CA ARG A 591 10.49 -25.21 6.34
C ARG A 591 11.32 -25.39 5.07
N ASN A 592 12.10 -24.38 4.66
CA ASN A 592 12.93 -24.46 3.45
C ASN A 592 14.29 -23.77 3.66
N ASP A 593 15.34 -24.28 3.02
CA ASP A 593 16.69 -23.71 3.09
C ASP A 593 16.90 -22.56 2.09
N LEU A 594 15.82 -22.07 1.46
CA LEU A 594 15.88 -21.03 0.44
C LEU A 594 16.39 -19.69 0.99
N GLY A 595 16.21 -19.45 2.29
CA GLY A 595 16.81 -18.29 2.96
C GLY A 595 18.33 -18.30 2.88
N ALA A 596 18.97 -19.47 2.96
CA ALA A 596 20.42 -19.60 2.83
C ALA A 596 20.89 -19.33 1.39
N LEU A 597 20.20 -19.90 0.40
CA LEU A 597 20.49 -19.66 -1.03
C LEU A 597 20.31 -18.19 -1.41
N PHE A 598 19.26 -17.54 -0.92
CA PHE A 598 19.05 -16.11 -1.08
C PHE A 598 20.21 -15.29 -0.49
N LYS A 599 20.60 -15.58 0.76
CA LYS A 599 21.72 -14.88 1.42
C LYS A 599 23.05 -15.11 0.69
N GLN A 600 23.28 -16.32 0.15
CA GLN A 600 24.46 -16.63 -0.66
C GLN A 600 24.49 -15.78 -1.93
N TYR A 601 23.38 -15.71 -2.68
CA TYR A 601 23.27 -14.88 -3.88
C TYR A 601 23.54 -13.39 -3.59
N VAL A 602 22.97 -12.86 -2.51
CA VAL A 602 23.19 -11.48 -2.07
C VAL A 602 24.67 -11.27 -1.73
N SER A 603 25.28 -12.21 -1.00
CA SER A 603 26.69 -12.16 -0.61
C SER A 603 27.62 -12.18 -1.83
N GLU A 604 27.46 -13.13 -2.73
CA GLU A 604 28.29 -13.27 -3.93
C GLU A 604 28.19 -12.03 -4.82
N THR A 605 26.97 -11.52 -5.02
CA THR A 605 26.74 -10.34 -5.86
C THR A 605 27.35 -9.09 -5.23
N LEU A 606 27.17 -8.85 -3.93
CA LEU A 606 27.77 -7.71 -3.24
C LEU A 606 29.30 -7.80 -3.21
N MET A 607 29.87 -8.97 -2.93
CA MET A 607 31.32 -9.16 -2.92
C MET A 607 31.96 -8.91 -4.29
N GLY A 608 31.29 -9.31 -5.38
CA GLY A 608 31.73 -8.99 -6.74
C GLY A 608 31.77 -7.47 -7.01
N ILE A 609 30.78 -6.71 -6.52
CA ILE A 609 30.77 -5.24 -6.65
C ILE A 609 31.87 -4.61 -5.77
N LEU A 610 32.03 -5.09 -4.53
CA LEU A 610 33.01 -4.60 -3.57
C LEU A 610 34.45 -4.79 -4.04
N GLN A 611 34.76 -5.90 -4.72
CA GLN A 611 36.08 -6.15 -5.27
C GLN A 611 36.49 -5.03 -6.25
N HIS A 612 35.60 -4.68 -7.18
CA HIS A 612 35.84 -3.59 -8.13
C HIS A 612 35.90 -2.21 -7.47
N ALA A 613 35.06 -1.96 -6.46
CA ALA A 613 35.07 -0.68 -5.75
C ALA A 613 36.34 -0.50 -4.90
N LYS A 614 36.89 -1.59 -4.34
CA LYS A 614 38.15 -1.56 -3.58
C LYS A 614 39.33 -1.14 -4.46
N GLU A 615 39.40 -1.64 -5.69
CA GLU A 615 40.42 -1.24 -6.68
C GLU A 615 40.38 0.26 -7.00
N ARG A 616 39.19 0.87 -6.92
CA ARG A 616 38.94 2.28 -7.26
C ARG A 616 38.85 3.20 -6.03
N ASN A 617 39.02 2.66 -4.82
CA ASN A 617 38.77 3.35 -3.55
C ASN A 617 37.39 4.05 -3.50
N GLU A 618 36.37 3.36 -4.03
CA GLU A 618 35.01 3.88 -4.18
C GLU A 618 34.12 3.43 -3.00
N GLN A 619 33.21 4.30 -2.55
CA GLN A 619 32.20 3.98 -1.55
C GLN A 619 31.00 3.28 -2.20
N ILE A 620 30.43 2.28 -1.52
CA ILE A 620 29.22 1.59 -1.94
C ILE A 620 28.10 1.86 -0.93
N TYR A 621 26.96 2.30 -1.46
CA TYR A 621 25.73 2.48 -0.69
C TYR A 621 24.72 1.40 -1.09
N PHE A 622 24.51 0.45 -0.19
CA PHE A 622 23.57 -0.63 -0.38
C PHE A 622 22.19 -0.27 0.16
N ILE A 623 21.25 0.02 -0.75
CA ILE A 623 19.88 0.39 -0.47
C ILE A 623 19.03 -0.87 -0.34
N VAL A 624 18.29 -0.98 0.77
CA VAL A 624 17.43 -2.12 1.07
C VAL A 624 16.08 -1.67 1.61
N ASP A 625 15.02 -2.29 1.10
CA ASP A 625 13.66 -2.08 1.60
C ASP A 625 13.45 -2.79 2.94
N ALA A 626 12.98 -2.04 3.93
CA ALA A 626 12.58 -2.52 5.24
C ALA A 626 11.59 -3.69 5.16
N ASN A 627 10.73 -3.78 4.15
CA ASN A 627 9.78 -4.87 3.96
C ASN A 627 10.44 -6.25 3.90
N MET A 628 11.72 -6.31 3.53
CA MET A 628 12.50 -7.55 3.51
C MET A 628 12.69 -8.15 4.91
N ARG A 629 12.45 -7.39 6.00
CA ARG A 629 12.58 -7.86 7.40
C ARG A 629 11.67 -9.03 7.77
N LYS A 630 10.53 -9.18 7.10
CA LYS A 630 9.51 -10.19 7.41
C LYS A 630 9.99 -11.61 7.11
N TYR A 631 10.58 -11.83 5.94
CA TYR A 631 10.92 -13.18 5.46
C TYR A 631 12.36 -13.33 4.93
N TRP A 632 12.97 -12.25 4.45
CA TRP A 632 14.18 -12.32 3.64
C TRP A 632 15.45 -11.97 4.43
N ILE A 633 15.42 -10.85 5.17
CA ILE A 633 16.57 -10.31 5.90
C ILE A 633 16.13 -9.88 7.30
N LYS A 634 16.14 -10.81 8.26
CA LYS A 634 15.67 -10.55 9.64
C LYS A 634 16.51 -9.49 10.36
N GLU A 635 17.73 -9.25 9.91
CA GLU A 635 18.63 -8.23 10.44
C GLU A 635 18.12 -6.81 10.19
N LEU A 636 17.10 -6.63 9.34
CA LEU A 636 16.39 -5.36 9.13
C LEU A 636 15.21 -5.14 10.08
N GLN A 637 14.93 -6.06 11.02
CA GLN A 637 13.91 -5.84 12.05
C GLN A 637 14.26 -4.63 12.91
N ASN A 638 13.26 -3.79 13.24
CA ASN A 638 13.46 -2.55 14.02
C ASN A 638 14.25 -2.80 15.30
N GLU A 639 13.95 -3.91 15.97
CA GLU A 639 14.57 -4.33 17.23
C GLU A 639 16.04 -4.75 17.17
N LYS A 640 16.55 -4.98 15.97
CA LYS A 640 17.95 -5.39 15.72
C LYS A 640 18.79 -4.29 15.11
N ILE A 641 18.16 -3.20 14.67
CA ILE A 641 18.85 -2.07 14.08
C ILE A 641 19.50 -1.25 15.19
N ASP A 642 20.74 -0.89 14.96
CA ASP A 642 21.43 0.21 15.62
C ASP A 642 21.86 1.17 14.50
N ILE A 643 21.51 2.44 14.63
CA ILE A 643 21.72 3.45 13.57
C ILE A 643 23.22 3.62 13.29
N ASP A 644 24.05 3.48 14.32
CA ASP A 644 25.49 3.69 14.22
C ASP A 644 26.25 2.45 13.72
N ILE A 645 25.58 1.30 13.59
CA ILE A 645 26.19 0.02 13.22
C ILE A 645 25.60 -0.52 11.91
N VAL A 646 26.46 -0.94 10.98
CA VAL A 646 26.01 -1.62 9.76
C VAL A 646 25.37 -2.98 10.12
N PRO A 647 24.12 -3.25 9.70
CA PRO A 647 23.48 -4.55 9.95
C PRO A 647 24.21 -5.66 9.20
N GLU A 648 24.36 -6.82 9.83
CA GLU A 648 25.08 -7.96 9.25
C GLU A 648 24.18 -8.78 8.32
N ILE A 649 23.78 -8.17 7.20
CA ILE A 649 22.92 -8.79 6.18
C ILE A 649 23.57 -10.04 5.60
N VAL A 650 24.89 -9.97 5.36
CA VAL A 650 25.74 -11.09 4.93
C VAL A 650 26.95 -11.23 5.86
N PRO A 651 27.51 -12.45 6.03
CA PRO A 651 28.66 -12.66 6.90
C PRO A 651 29.85 -11.78 6.52
N ASN A 652 30.59 -11.28 7.52
CA ASN A 652 31.77 -10.42 7.35
C ASN A 652 31.53 -9.03 6.72
N MET A 653 30.28 -8.63 6.46
CA MET A 653 29.95 -7.31 5.91
C MET A 653 30.53 -6.15 6.75
N LYS A 654 30.49 -6.28 8.08
CA LYS A 654 31.04 -5.30 9.03
C LYS A 654 32.56 -5.07 8.90
N LYS A 655 33.29 -6.00 8.30
CA LYS A 655 34.74 -5.89 8.08
C LYS A 655 35.10 -5.10 6.82
N VAL A 656 34.10 -4.66 6.05
CA VAL A 656 34.30 -3.97 4.77
C VAL A 656 34.07 -2.46 4.96
N PRO A 657 35.14 -1.64 5.03
CA PRO A 657 35.03 -0.22 5.41
C PRO A 657 34.38 0.67 4.34
N ASN A 658 34.26 0.20 3.10
CA ASN A 658 33.72 0.96 1.97
C ASN A 658 32.23 0.69 1.70
N LEU A 659 31.55 -0.04 2.59
CA LEU A 659 30.17 -0.46 2.41
C LEU A 659 29.28 0.13 3.49
N ASN A 660 28.32 0.93 3.06
CA ASN A 660 27.30 1.51 3.90
C ASN A 660 25.94 0.95 3.52
N VAL A 661 25.02 0.85 4.48
CA VAL A 661 23.65 0.39 4.23
C VAL A 661 22.69 1.55 4.38
N ILE A 662 21.77 1.68 3.44
CA ILE A 662 20.67 2.64 3.51
C ILE A 662 19.39 1.84 3.56
N ARG A 663 18.75 1.82 4.72
CA ARG A 663 17.42 1.23 4.85
C ARG A 663 16.39 2.27 4.45
N ILE A 664 15.45 1.89 3.60
CA ILE A 664 14.30 2.70 3.23
C ILE A 664 13.02 2.00 3.68
N ASN A 665 12.03 2.75 4.16
CA ASN A 665 10.80 2.18 4.68
C ASN A 665 9.58 2.99 4.22
N THR A 666 8.59 2.29 3.68
CA THR A 666 7.26 2.81 3.30
C THR A 666 6.14 1.96 3.91
N ASP A 667 6.46 1.07 4.86
CA ASP A 667 5.49 0.15 5.47
C ASP A 667 4.68 0.89 6.56
N PHE A 668 3.69 0.20 7.15
CA PHE A 668 2.76 0.78 8.13
C PHE A 668 3.44 1.36 9.40
N ASP A 669 4.69 0.99 9.68
CA ASP A 669 5.46 1.47 10.84
C ASP A 669 6.20 2.79 10.58
N VAL A 670 6.00 3.43 9.42
CA VAL A 670 6.44 4.80 9.16
C VAL A 670 5.42 5.79 9.76
N PRO A 671 5.85 6.73 10.62
CA PRO A 671 5.00 7.77 11.17
C PRO A 671 4.21 8.55 10.11
N CYS A 672 2.94 8.81 10.36
CA CYS A 672 2.19 9.81 9.59
C CYS A 672 2.71 11.22 9.91
N TYR A 673 2.45 12.20 9.04
CA TYR A 673 2.86 13.59 9.27
C TYR A 673 1.70 14.59 9.14
N GLY A 674 1.81 15.68 9.89
CA GLY A 674 0.88 16.81 9.88
C GLY A 674 1.20 17.80 8.77
N MET A 675 0.27 18.74 8.53
CA MET A 675 0.45 19.77 7.51
C MET A 675 1.66 20.65 7.80
N MET A 676 2.39 20.99 6.74
CA MET A 676 3.34 22.09 6.74
C MET A 676 2.56 23.34 6.32
N GLU A 677 2.67 24.44 7.07
CA GLU A 677 2.14 25.74 6.64
C GLU A 677 2.73 26.04 5.26
N CYS A 678 1.91 25.96 4.21
CA CYS A 678 2.30 26.29 2.85
C CYS A 678 1.32 27.37 2.38
N ASP A 679 1.83 28.59 2.21
CA ASP A 679 1.03 29.73 1.75
C ASP A 679 0.59 29.60 0.29
N ASP A 680 1.22 28.70 -0.48
CA ASP A 680 0.92 28.47 -1.90
C ASP A 680 0.77 26.97 -2.24
N VAL A 681 -0.25 26.68 -3.05
CA VAL A 681 -0.58 25.34 -3.55
C VAL A 681 0.37 24.98 -4.70
N THR A 682 1.47 24.30 -4.38
CA THR A 682 2.32 23.65 -5.37
C THR A 682 2.73 22.27 -4.89
N ASP A 683 2.93 21.34 -5.83
CA ASP A 683 3.55 20.03 -5.54
C ASP A 683 4.87 20.25 -4.80
N GLY A 684 4.91 19.89 -3.52
CA GLY A 684 6.04 20.15 -2.64
C GLY A 684 6.71 18.85 -2.24
N THR A 685 8.02 18.75 -2.38
CA THR A 685 8.82 17.68 -1.79
C THR A 685 9.76 18.25 -0.74
N GLY A 686 9.90 17.57 0.39
CA GLY A 686 10.77 18.01 1.47
C GLY A 686 11.58 16.86 2.06
N LEU A 687 12.69 17.21 2.70
CA LEU A 687 13.52 16.29 3.45
C LEU A 687 13.70 16.82 4.86
N TYR A 688 13.47 15.97 5.85
CA TYR A 688 13.49 16.32 7.26
C TYR A 688 14.33 15.33 8.05
N ALA A 689 15.05 15.81 9.05
CA ALA A 689 15.84 15.00 9.97
C ALA A 689 15.25 15.12 11.38
N ASP A 690 15.05 13.99 12.04
CA ASP A 690 14.67 13.95 13.44
C ASP A 690 15.90 14.10 14.37
N GLN A 691 15.66 14.13 15.68
CA GLN A 691 16.74 14.28 16.66
C GLN A 691 17.58 13.01 16.86
N LYS A 692 17.09 11.85 16.41
CA LYS A 692 17.74 10.53 16.56
C LYS A 692 18.51 10.10 15.32
N GLY A 693 18.53 10.91 14.26
CA GLY A 693 19.26 10.65 13.02
C GLY A 693 18.48 9.84 11.98
N MET A 694 17.17 9.73 12.13
CA MET A 694 16.24 9.27 11.09
C MET A 694 15.83 10.42 10.18
N TYR A 695 15.64 10.11 8.90
CA TYR A 695 15.25 11.09 7.90
C TYR A 695 13.92 10.73 7.27
N TYR A 696 13.13 11.74 6.94
CA TYR A 696 11.82 11.63 6.34
C TYR A 696 11.79 12.44 5.05
N SER A 697 11.67 11.74 3.93
CA SER A 697 11.40 12.32 2.63
C SER A 697 9.89 12.40 2.46
N THR A 698 9.34 13.61 2.36
CA THR A 698 7.90 13.83 2.21
C THR A 698 7.59 14.39 0.84
N GLY A 699 6.35 14.23 0.39
CA GLY A 699 5.86 14.97 -0.75
C GLY A 699 4.36 14.95 -0.88
N GLU A 700 3.87 16.02 -1.48
CA GLU A 700 2.46 16.30 -1.70
C GLU A 700 2.24 16.47 -3.20
N TYR A 701 1.28 15.72 -3.76
CA TYR A 701 1.04 15.70 -5.20
C TYR A 701 -0.44 15.94 -5.50
N ALA A 702 -0.73 16.83 -6.45
CA ALA A 702 -2.10 17.11 -6.86
C ALA A 702 -2.75 15.93 -7.61
N LEU A 703 -3.97 15.56 -7.22
CA LEU A 703 -4.76 14.50 -7.88
C LEU A 703 -5.75 15.07 -8.89
N HIS A 704 -5.49 14.89 -10.20
CA HIS A 704 -6.42 15.06 -11.35
C HIS A 704 -7.34 16.30 -11.43
N CYS A 705 -7.17 17.32 -10.60
CA CYS A 705 -7.69 18.70 -10.68
C CYS A 705 -7.33 19.39 -9.34
N SER A 706 -6.93 20.65 -9.40
CA SER A 706 -6.08 21.41 -8.46
C SER A 706 -6.52 21.60 -6.98
N GLU A 707 -7.48 20.85 -6.45
CA GLU A 707 -8.01 21.04 -5.07
C GLU A 707 -7.79 19.84 -4.14
N ILE A 708 -7.08 18.80 -4.58
CA ILE A 708 -6.82 17.58 -3.80
C ILE A 708 -5.32 17.26 -3.81
N LEU A 709 -4.73 17.05 -2.64
CA LEU A 709 -3.33 16.62 -2.48
C LEU A 709 -3.27 15.21 -1.92
N GLN A 710 -2.46 14.35 -2.53
CA GLN A 710 -2.04 13.08 -1.96
C GLN A 710 -0.68 13.23 -1.28
N ARG A 711 -0.58 12.78 -0.03
CA ARG A 711 0.63 12.84 0.78
C ARG A 711 1.37 11.51 0.77
N TYR A 712 2.69 11.62 0.74
CA TYR A 712 3.59 10.49 0.86
C TYR A 712 4.72 10.80 1.84
N ILE A 713 5.16 9.79 2.56
CA ILE A 713 6.32 9.84 3.43
C ILE A 713 7.15 8.56 3.25
N LEU A 714 8.46 8.75 3.20
CA LEU A 714 9.46 7.70 3.12
C LEU A 714 10.46 7.93 4.25
N GLU A 715 10.64 6.92 5.10
CA GLU A 715 11.72 6.90 6.09
C GLU A 715 13.01 6.43 5.42
N ILE A 716 14.10 7.16 5.66
CA ILE A 716 15.45 6.87 5.17
C ILE A 716 16.38 6.80 6.37
N LEU A 717 17.05 5.66 6.51
CA LEU A 717 17.97 5.40 7.60
C LEU A 717 19.37 5.01 7.07
N PRO A 718 20.35 5.93 7.14
CA PRO A 718 21.73 5.64 6.76
C PRO A 718 22.46 4.92 7.91
N LEU A 719 22.60 3.60 7.77
CA LEU A 719 23.16 2.70 8.78
C LEU A 719 24.68 2.58 8.65
N GLY A 720 25.39 2.87 9.75
CA GLY A 720 26.85 2.84 9.80
C GLY A 720 27.56 3.98 9.06
N VAL A 721 26.79 4.99 8.61
CA VAL A 721 27.32 6.20 7.98
C VAL A 721 27.67 7.23 9.07
N LYS A 722 28.84 7.88 8.94
CA LYS A 722 29.28 8.94 9.86
C LYS A 722 28.29 10.11 9.85
N THR A 723 28.01 10.69 11.01
CA THR A 723 27.04 11.78 11.19
C THR A 723 27.24 12.94 10.21
N VAL A 724 28.50 13.31 9.93
CA VAL A 724 28.85 14.40 9.00
C VAL A 724 28.53 14.10 7.52
N GLU A 725 28.37 12.83 7.16
CA GLU A 725 28.09 12.37 5.79
C GLU A 725 26.59 12.03 5.57
N ARG A 726 25.82 11.83 6.65
CA ARG A 726 24.42 11.36 6.59
C ARG A 726 23.53 12.25 5.74
N ASP A 727 23.53 13.56 6.02
CA ASP A 727 22.74 14.54 5.27
C ASP A 727 23.00 14.47 3.77
N TYR A 728 24.27 14.30 3.40
CA TYR A 728 24.68 14.27 2.01
C TYR A 728 24.19 13.01 1.29
N VAL A 729 24.33 11.85 1.93
CA VAL A 729 23.83 10.56 1.41
C VAL A 729 22.30 10.60 1.28
N VAL A 730 21.61 11.07 2.30
CA VAL A 730 20.15 11.10 2.33
C VAL A 730 19.58 12.10 1.31
N LYS A 731 20.23 13.26 1.10
CA LYS A 731 19.86 14.19 0.02
C LYS A 731 19.88 13.50 -1.34
N MET A 732 20.84 12.61 -1.58
CA MET A 732 20.90 11.86 -2.83
C MET A 732 19.78 10.83 -2.94
N ILE A 733 19.44 10.14 -1.85
CA ILE A 733 18.31 9.19 -1.82
C ILE A 733 16.99 9.93 -2.05
N HIS A 734 16.77 11.04 -1.36
CA HIS A 734 15.63 11.92 -1.57
C HIS A 734 15.53 12.36 -3.03
N TYR A 735 16.65 12.79 -3.63
CA TYR A 735 16.70 13.16 -5.03
C TYR A 735 16.35 12.00 -5.98
N MET A 736 16.85 10.79 -5.70
CA MET A 736 16.51 9.56 -6.41
C MET A 736 15.05 9.09 -6.20
N CYS A 737 14.33 9.63 -5.21
CA CYS A 737 12.92 9.32 -5.02
C CYS A 737 12.02 10.38 -5.68
N CYS A 738 12.34 11.66 -5.48
CA CYS A 738 11.43 12.77 -5.79
C CYS A 738 11.65 13.36 -7.18
N ASN A 739 12.87 13.22 -7.72
CA ASN A 739 13.27 13.97 -8.89
C ASN A 739 13.78 13.06 -10.02
N SER A 740 14.42 11.92 -9.75
CA SER A 740 15.12 11.12 -10.79
C SER A 740 14.29 10.66 -12.00
N SER A 741 12.98 10.44 -11.84
CA SER A 741 12.14 9.89 -12.91
C SER A 741 11.68 10.97 -13.91
N MET A 742 11.41 10.55 -15.14
CA MET A 742 10.85 11.42 -16.19
C MET A 742 9.32 11.53 -16.13
N LEU A 743 8.64 10.75 -15.29
CA LEU A 743 7.18 10.77 -15.19
C LEU A 743 6.67 12.08 -14.56
N LEU A 744 5.57 12.63 -15.10
CA LEU A 744 4.89 13.80 -14.52
C LEU A 744 4.07 13.40 -13.29
N GLU A 745 3.43 12.23 -13.34
CA GLU A 745 2.84 11.62 -12.14
C GLU A 745 3.98 11.09 -11.26
N LYS A 746 4.31 11.85 -10.20
CA LYS A 746 5.28 11.45 -9.17
C LYS A 746 4.67 10.40 -8.25
N ASN A 747 4.34 9.25 -8.82
CA ASN A 747 3.70 8.15 -8.12
C ASN A 747 4.74 7.44 -7.22
N ILE A 748 4.62 7.72 -5.92
CA ILE A 748 5.24 7.02 -4.78
C ILE A 748 6.71 7.43 -4.53
N HIS A 749 7.01 7.81 -3.28
CA HIS A 749 8.37 8.04 -2.78
C HIS A 749 9.19 6.75 -2.76
N MET A 750 9.63 6.31 -3.94
CA MET A 750 10.51 5.17 -4.12
C MET A 750 11.66 5.53 -5.05
N THR A 751 12.82 4.93 -4.80
CA THR A 751 14.01 5.21 -5.59
C THR A 751 13.80 4.81 -7.05
N TYR A 752 14.47 5.52 -7.98
CA TYR A 752 14.49 5.19 -9.41
C TYR A 752 14.66 3.69 -9.68
N SER A 753 15.61 3.05 -8.99
CA SER A 753 15.90 1.63 -9.13
C SER A 753 14.73 0.71 -8.74
N MET A 754 13.99 1.05 -7.69
CA MET A 754 12.80 0.30 -7.27
C MET A 754 11.64 0.49 -8.26
N HIS A 755 11.46 1.71 -8.76
CA HIS A 755 10.48 1.98 -9.81
C HIS A 755 10.77 1.11 -11.04
N MET A 756 12.03 1.05 -11.48
CA MET A 756 12.44 0.21 -12.60
C MET A 756 12.30 -1.29 -12.33
N ALA A 757 12.49 -1.75 -11.09
CA ALA A 757 12.21 -3.14 -10.71
C ALA A 757 10.73 -3.52 -10.95
N LYS A 758 9.79 -2.62 -10.62
CA LYS A 758 8.36 -2.81 -10.93
C LYS A 758 8.10 -2.84 -12.43
N VAL A 759 8.80 -2.01 -13.21
CA VAL A 759 8.72 -2.03 -14.67
C VAL A 759 9.20 -3.39 -15.21
N ILE A 760 10.33 -3.91 -14.74
CA ILE A 760 10.84 -5.25 -15.11
C ILE A 760 9.79 -6.32 -14.81
N LYS A 761 9.21 -6.30 -13.59
CA LYS A 761 8.11 -7.20 -13.22
C LYS A 761 6.94 -7.11 -14.20
N SER A 762 6.58 -5.91 -14.68
CA SER A 762 5.44 -5.72 -15.57
C SER A 762 5.59 -6.39 -16.95
N TYR A 763 6.81 -6.74 -17.35
CA TYR A 763 7.12 -7.52 -18.56
C TYR A 763 7.15 -9.03 -18.32
N MET A 764 7.01 -9.47 -17.08
CA MET A 764 6.83 -10.86 -16.71
C MET A 764 5.33 -11.10 -16.53
N THR A 765 4.78 -12.08 -17.26
CA THR A 765 3.36 -12.42 -17.08
C THR A 765 3.14 -13.02 -15.70
N ASP A 766 2.31 -12.37 -14.89
CA ASP A 766 1.86 -12.85 -13.58
C ASP A 766 0.75 -13.88 -13.81
N ILE A 767 1.05 -15.12 -13.43
CA ILE A 767 0.20 -16.28 -13.71
C ILE A 767 -0.85 -16.49 -12.60
N ASP A 768 -0.74 -15.79 -11.47
CA ASP A 768 -1.48 -16.02 -10.24
C ASP A 768 -2.04 -14.75 -9.59
N ALA A 769 -2.27 -13.68 -10.37
CA ALA A 769 -2.83 -12.39 -9.95
C ALA A 769 -4.23 -12.45 -9.28
N ARG A 770 -4.75 -13.63 -8.95
CA ARG A 770 -5.76 -13.82 -7.91
C ARG A 770 -5.14 -13.68 -6.51
N GLU A 771 -4.40 -12.60 -6.29
CA GLU A 771 -4.31 -12.07 -4.93
C GLU A 771 -5.69 -11.52 -4.60
N PHE A 772 -6.47 -12.33 -3.88
CA PHE A 772 -7.38 -11.77 -2.89
C PHE A 772 -6.49 -11.07 -1.87
N LYS A 773 -5.98 -9.86 -2.19
CA LYS A 773 -5.57 -8.94 -1.14
C LYS A 773 -6.82 -8.78 -0.29
N GLU A 774 -6.79 -9.36 0.90
CA GLU A 774 -7.73 -8.97 1.94
C GLU A 774 -7.58 -7.46 2.05
N PHE A 775 -8.71 -6.77 1.87
CA PHE A 775 -8.88 -5.33 1.76
C PHE A 775 -7.77 -4.52 2.42
N ASP A 776 -7.10 -3.70 1.63
CA ASP A 776 -6.69 -2.40 2.15
C ASP A 776 -7.99 -1.59 2.23
N ASP A 777 -8.54 -1.39 3.42
CA ASP A 777 -9.59 -0.39 3.66
C ASP A 777 -9.01 0.95 3.14
N GLU A 778 -9.60 1.53 2.10
CA GLU A 778 -9.17 2.83 1.56
C GLU A 778 -9.71 3.93 2.50
N LEU A 779 -9.04 4.08 3.65
CA LEU A 779 -9.13 5.31 4.44
C LEU A 779 -8.40 6.41 3.67
N ASP A 780 -9.07 7.53 3.45
CA ASP A 780 -8.49 8.68 2.73
C ASP A 780 -7.57 9.53 3.64
N VAL A 781 -6.76 8.88 4.48
CA VAL A 781 -5.85 9.56 5.44
C VAL A 781 -4.77 10.40 4.77
N ASP A 782 -4.37 10.00 3.56
CA ASP A 782 -3.35 10.67 2.77
C ASP A 782 -3.92 11.61 1.71
N ILE A 783 -5.25 11.72 1.60
CA ILE A 783 -5.91 12.60 0.63
C ILE A 783 -6.47 13.82 1.35
N MET A 784 -5.95 15.01 1.03
CA MET A 784 -6.35 16.29 1.61
C MET A 784 -7.11 17.13 0.60
N LYS A 785 -8.13 17.87 1.05
CA LYS A 785 -8.80 18.90 0.24
C LYS A 785 -8.27 20.28 0.61
N ILE A 786 -7.85 21.04 -0.39
CA ILE A 786 -7.38 22.42 -0.22
C ILE A 786 -8.59 23.35 -0.18
N GLU A 787 -8.66 24.19 0.86
CA GLU A 787 -9.59 25.29 0.91
C GLU A 787 -8.93 26.51 0.25
N LYS A 788 -9.54 27.03 -0.82
CA LYS A 788 -9.17 28.37 -1.31
C LYS A 788 -9.46 29.34 -0.16
N LYS A 789 -8.47 30.16 0.23
CA LYS A 789 -8.75 31.32 1.09
C LYS A 789 -9.85 32.10 0.36
N ASP A 790 -11.01 32.27 1.00
CA ASP A 790 -12.02 33.17 0.47
C ASP A 790 -11.33 34.50 0.28
N SER A 791 -11.16 34.91 -0.97
CA SER A 791 -10.79 36.28 -1.29
C SER A 791 -11.84 37.13 -0.61
N ILE A 792 -11.43 37.80 0.46
CA ILE A 792 -12.22 38.80 1.17
C ILE A 792 -12.71 39.76 0.10
N ILE A 793 -13.96 39.58 -0.34
CA ILE A 793 -14.68 40.63 -1.03
C ILE A 793 -14.99 41.61 0.10
N LEU A 794 -14.08 42.58 0.27
CA LEU A 794 -14.40 43.82 0.95
C LEU A 794 -15.58 44.43 0.17
N LEU A 795 -16.78 44.26 0.73
CA LEU A 795 -17.99 44.98 0.32
C LEU A 795 -17.94 46.41 0.87
#